data_AF-C7JE17-F1
#
_entry.id   AF-C7JE17-F1
#
_cell.length_a   1.000
_cell.length_b   1.000
_cell.length_c   1.000
_cell.angle_alpha   90.00
_cell.angle_beta   90.00
_cell.angle_gamma   90.00
#
_symmetry.space_group_name_H-M   'P 1'
#
loop_
_entity.id
_entity.type
_entity.pdbx_description
1 polymer ?
#
loop_
_entity_poly.entity_id
_entity_poly.type
_entity_poly.pdbx_seq_one_letter_code
_entity_poly.pdbx_strand_id
1 'polypeptide(L)'
;MNTSLRATYRIQFNKDYTLYDAVLLVPYLSRLGISHIYASPLLASVPGSMHGYDTISWDYIDPDRGGEVGLKILVDALRKHNMGLILDIVPNHMSTSYQNLWWQDVLLNGHKSKYAGYFDIDWSVSQTQEQHRIILPFLEKPLCDILDEKKIRFLYHSGKRSFVITYEDRIFPIALESMNWVVGFSSFKDAENLPLDLRKLLIDFFSSATSEGRQNLLLLLQKQHYQLVWWRNAGDLVNWRRFFDVTSLIALRMERLEVFVRTHTYIFDLYQRGLIDGFRIDHIDGLLQPDKYCQHLRKELEKLKQKRPENLRNDPVIFVEKILANKETLSDKWLVSGTTGYDFLEQTSLLLHNPKGEEKLDVLWEQCGVFPYKKVQELARNEKLDSSFYKMFRDLILSFINIFPPEQDVTEHAIETVLRKILVAFPVYRIYFLNSVISKQSLPYLRKSCNEVRQELSPYHIPLLNKIECILSQKIDQALGKKWPEDLFVSLTAPLAAKAGEDTAFYRYARLLSRNEVGTDPDLFSKNIEAFHQANISRFLSHPDALLCTATHDHKRGEDGRARLMVLSEPEAKWPETVMHWFEQNADLHILDHSKKHVSQADEIFIYQTLISAWPLNKSDFSDFPHRLRSYLTKALRESGLSTRWDAPDITYEKTCQNFMMQLLCVPFVKNIATFINDISPAAAMNSLTQVILRCMVPGVPDLYQGREDWDFSLVDPDNRRPVNYLKLQENLEQEVDLLALVRSWRDGKIKQAIIYKFLGLRKNYPQIFTNGRYEKVLVEGPLSDHVVAFQRFTKYIKIIVIVTRFNFSLNINEYLQSYHDGWNETKIFLHEDLKNTEWKSILWGNTFKNNTVSNLAYFYGSVPFDVLISHHVT
;
A
#
# COMPACT_ATOMS: atom_id res chain seq x y z
N MET A 1 -8.16 -6.20 33.63
CA MET A 1 -7.63 -7.08 32.56
C MET A 1 -6.97 -6.20 31.52
N ASN A 2 -5.80 -6.60 31.02
CA ASN A 2 -4.94 -5.73 30.22
C ASN A 2 -5.01 -6.09 28.72
N THR A 3 -5.27 -5.13 27.84
CA THR A 3 -5.47 -5.33 26.39
C THR A 3 -4.13 -5.49 25.66
N SER A 4 -3.45 -6.63 25.82
CA SER A 4 -2.17 -6.88 25.15
C SER A 4 -2.35 -7.09 23.64
N LEU A 5 -1.48 -6.46 22.83
CA LEU A 5 -1.38 -6.67 21.40
C LEU A 5 -0.90 -8.10 21.09
N ARG A 6 -1.63 -8.83 20.23
CA ARG A 6 -1.31 -10.22 19.84
C ARG A 6 -1.60 -10.53 18.37
N ALA A 7 -2.63 -9.91 17.82
CA ALA A 7 -3.10 -10.04 16.44
C ALA A 7 -4.04 -8.87 16.09
N THR A 8 -3.96 -8.38 14.86
CA THR A 8 -4.79 -7.29 14.33
C THR A 8 -5.73 -7.77 13.24
N TYR A 9 -6.88 -7.11 13.11
CA TYR A 9 -7.85 -7.35 12.04
C TYR A 9 -8.20 -6.04 11.35
N ARG A 10 -7.79 -5.86 10.09
CA ARG A 10 -8.03 -4.65 9.31
C ARG A 10 -9.47 -4.60 8.79
N ILE A 11 -10.20 -3.54 9.14
CA ILE A 11 -11.56 -3.27 8.65
C ILE A 11 -11.58 -1.95 7.86
N GLN A 12 -12.21 -1.99 6.69
CA GLN A 12 -12.49 -0.85 5.81
C GLN A 12 -13.85 -0.25 6.16
N PHE A 13 -13.84 0.81 6.98
CA PHE A 13 -15.04 1.53 7.37
C PHE A 13 -15.47 2.55 6.31
N ASN A 14 -16.74 2.52 5.95
CA ASN A 14 -17.39 3.45 5.03
C ASN A 14 -18.91 3.49 5.31
N LYS A 15 -19.67 4.19 4.48
CA LYS A 15 -21.12 4.31 4.63
C LYS A 15 -21.90 3.00 4.52
N ASP A 16 -21.35 1.99 3.84
CA ASP A 16 -21.97 0.69 3.61
C ASP A 16 -21.52 -0.37 4.65
N TYR A 17 -20.47 -0.06 5.43
CA TYR A 17 -20.02 -0.85 6.57
C TYR A 17 -19.46 0.07 7.66
N THR A 18 -20.33 0.46 8.59
CA THR A 18 -20.10 1.49 9.59
C THR A 18 -19.53 0.93 10.90
N LEU A 19 -19.21 1.84 11.84
CA LEU A 19 -18.82 1.48 13.20
C LEU A 19 -19.93 0.70 13.94
N TYR A 20 -21.21 0.91 13.59
CA TYR A 20 -22.32 0.16 14.18
C TYR A 20 -22.36 -1.29 13.68
N ASP A 21 -22.10 -1.51 12.39
CA ASP A 21 -22.07 -2.85 11.80
C ASP A 21 -20.95 -3.69 12.41
N ALA A 22 -19.78 -3.08 12.64
CA ALA A 22 -18.66 -3.76 13.28
C ALA A 22 -18.92 -4.18 14.74
N VAL A 23 -19.90 -3.59 15.44
CA VAL A 23 -20.28 -4.03 16.81
C VAL A 23 -20.71 -5.50 16.79
N LEU A 24 -21.48 -5.89 15.78
CA LEU A 24 -21.98 -7.26 15.62
C LEU A 24 -20.85 -8.26 15.33
N LEU A 25 -19.74 -7.77 14.79
CA LEU A 25 -18.57 -8.58 14.44
C LEU A 25 -17.65 -8.87 15.64
N VAL A 26 -17.70 -8.05 16.70
CA VAL A 26 -16.80 -8.15 17.86
C VAL A 26 -16.78 -9.55 18.50
N PRO A 27 -17.93 -10.21 18.78
CA PRO A 27 -17.93 -11.55 19.38
C PRO A 27 -17.20 -12.58 18.50
N TYR A 28 -17.41 -12.53 17.18
CA TYR A 28 -16.73 -13.40 16.22
C TYR A 28 -15.21 -13.18 16.23
N LEU A 29 -14.75 -11.92 16.16
CA LEU A 29 -13.31 -11.62 16.17
C LEU A 29 -12.63 -12.02 17.49
N SER A 30 -13.31 -11.81 18.61
CA SER A 30 -12.85 -12.25 19.94
C SER A 30 -12.71 -13.77 20.01
N ARG A 31 -13.68 -14.51 19.43
CA ARG A 31 -13.65 -15.97 19.31
C ARG A 31 -12.51 -16.41 18.40
N LEU A 32 -12.34 -15.78 17.24
CA LEU A 32 -11.25 -16.07 16.30
C LEU A 32 -9.86 -15.88 16.94
N GLY A 33 -9.75 -15.00 17.95
CA GLY A 33 -8.52 -14.77 18.72
C GLY A 33 -7.86 -13.42 18.45
N ILE A 34 -8.53 -12.53 17.71
CA ILE A 34 -8.07 -11.17 17.44
C ILE A 34 -7.99 -10.37 18.74
N SER A 35 -6.94 -9.56 18.86
CA SER A 35 -6.75 -8.68 20.02
C SER A 35 -7.15 -7.23 19.73
N HIS A 36 -6.98 -6.77 18.49
CA HIS A 36 -7.24 -5.39 18.12
C HIS A 36 -7.92 -5.30 16.75
N ILE A 37 -8.94 -4.47 16.62
CA ILE A 37 -9.37 -3.97 15.33
C ILE A 37 -8.34 -2.95 14.85
N TYR A 38 -7.86 -3.12 13.63
CA TYR A 38 -7.11 -2.11 12.90
C TYR A 38 -8.11 -1.38 12.00
N ALA A 39 -8.58 -0.22 12.43
CA ALA A 39 -9.58 0.55 11.70
C ALA A 39 -8.92 1.35 10.57
N SER A 40 -9.54 1.39 9.39
CA SER A 40 -9.27 2.42 8.37
C SER A 40 -9.48 3.84 8.93
N PRO A 41 -9.06 4.90 8.20
CA PRO A 41 -9.24 6.27 8.68
C PRO A 41 -10.70 6.56 9.04
N LEU A 42 -10.91 7.07 10.25
CA LEU A 42 -12.25 7.38 10.79
C LEU A 42 -12.55 8.87 10.88
N LEU A 43 -11.54 9.73 10.72
CA LEU A 43 -11.75 11.18 10.72
C LEU A 43 -12.57 11.60 9.50
N ALA A 44 -13.25 12.74 9.61
CA ALA A 44 -14.10 13.28 8.57
C ALA A 44 -13.37 13.37 7.21
N SER A 45 -13.92 12.67 6.22
CA SER A 45 -13.44 12.63 4.84
C SER A 45 -14.45 13.28 3.88
N VAL A 46 -14.14 13.34 2.59
CA VAL A 46 -15.12 13.76 1.59
C VAL A 46 -16.36 12.86 1.68
N PRO A 47 -17.59 13.41 1.71
CA PRO A 47 -18.81 12.60 1.76
C PRO A 47 -18.87 11.57 0.64
N GLY A 48 -19.30 10.37 1.00
CA GLY A 48 -19.29 9.21 0.09
C GLY A 48 -17.92 8.57 -0.12
N SER A 49 -16.86 9.03 0.54
CA SER A 49 -15.55 8.37 0.53
C SER A 49 -15.65 6.95 1.05
N MET A 50 -15.16 6.00 0.24
CA MET A 50 -15.15 4.57 0.59
C MET A 50 -13.89 4.14 1.37
N HIS A 51 -12.94 5.07 1.60
CA HIS A 51 -11.63 4.75 2.17
C HIS A 51 -11.16 5.68 3.30
N GLY A 52 -11.56 6.96 3.32
CA GLY A 52 -11.25 7.90 4.41
C GLY A 52 -9.91 8.65 4.32
N TYR A 53 -9.02 8.27 3.39
CA TYR A 53 -7.74 8.97 3.13
C TYR A 53 -7.85 10.43 2.65
N ASP A 54 -9.01 10.87 2.19
CA ASP A 54 -9.31 12.21 1.72
C ASP A 54 -9.91 13.09 2.84
N THR A 55 -9.14 13.24 3.93
CA THR A 55 -9.56 13.98 5.14
C THR A 55 -9.92 15.44 4.83
N ILE A 56 -11.06 15.90 5.37
CA ILE A 56 -11.54 17.29 5.28
C ILE A 56 -11.54 18.01 6.63
N SER A 57 -11.56 17.28 7.74
CA SER A 57 -11.51 17.84 9.10
C SER A 57 -10.84 16.87 10.07
N TRP A 58 -10.14 17.44 11.05
CA TRP A 58 -9.43 16.72 12.12
C TRP A 58 -10.18 16.73 13.44
N ASP A 59 -11.39 17.31 13.48
CA ASP A 59 -12.09 17.67 14.72
C ASP A 59 -13.14 16.65 15.16
N TYR A 60 -13.49 15.70 14.30
CA TYR A 60 -14.55 14.72 14.58
C TYR A 60 -14.40 13.44 13.76
N ILE A 61 -15.01 12.36 14.26
CA ILE A 61 -15.17 11.10 13.53
C ILE A 61 -16.28 11.28 12.49
N ASP A 62 -16.04 10.78 11.28
CA ASP A 62 -16.93 10.93 10.14
C ASP A 62 -18.35 10.40 10.45
N PRO A 63 -19.40 11.22 10.32
CA PRO A 63 -20.79 10.79 10.47
C PRO A 63 -21.18 9.64 9.54
N ASP A 64 -20.64 9.60 8.30
CA ASP A 64 -20.92 8.53 7.34
C ASP A 64 -20.39 7.17 7.84
N ARG A 65 -19.42 7.17 8.76
CA ARG A 65 -18.89 5.95 9.41
C ARG A 65 -19.55 5.66 10.76
N GLY A 66 -20.49 6.50 11.20
CA GLY A 66 -21.23 6.36 12.45
C GLY A 66 -20.87 7.35 13.54
N GLY A 67 -19.91 8.26 13.29
CA GLY A 67 -19.51 9.31 14.21
C GLY A 67 -18.89 8.81 15.52
N GLU A 68 -18.62 9.75 16.44
CA GLU A 68 -18.01 9.41 17.74
C GLU A 68 -18.92 8.51 18.59
N VAL A 69 -20.24 8.64 18.44
CA VAL A 69 -21.21 7.76 19.11
C VAL A 69 -21.03 6.30 18.67
N GLY A 70 -20.93 6.05 17.37
CA GLY A 70 -20.64 4.72 16.84
C GLY A 70 -19.28 4.20 17.32
N LEU A 71 -18.24 5.05 17.35
CA LEU A 71 -16.93 4.67 17.87
C LEU A 71 -17.00 4.24 19.33
N LYS A 72 -17.71 5.00 20.18
CA LYS A 72 -17.86 4.68 21.60
C LYS A 72 -18.57 3.33 21.79
N ILE A 73 -19.66 3.09 21.07
CA ILE A 73 -20.41 1.83 21.16
C ILE A 73 -19.54 0.64 20.72
N LEU A 74 -18.79 0.79 19.62
CA LEU A 74 -17.84 -0.23 19.17
C LEU A 74 -16.76 -0.50 20.21
N VAL A 75 -16.16 0.55 20.77
CA VAL A 75 -15.12 0.40 21.81
C VAL A 75 -15.69 -0.26 23.06
N ASP A 76 -16.88 0.11 23.51
CA ASP A 76 -17.53 -0.53 24.66
C ASP A 76 -17.71 -2.03 24.43
N ALA A 77 -18.10 -2.43 23.21
CA ALA A 77 -18.16 -3.84 22.82
C ALA A 77 -16.77 -4.50 22.82
N LEU A 78 -15.76 -3.86 22.24
CA LEU A 78 -14.38 -4.35 22.24
C LEU A 78 -13.85 -4.56 23.66
N ARG A 79 -14.08 -3.62 24.58
CA ARG A 79 -13.61 -3.71 25.96
C ARG A 79 -14.25 -4.86 26.72
N LYS A 80 -15.54 -5.15 26.50
CA LYS A 80 -16.22 -6.33 27.07
C LYS A 80 -15.55 -7.65 26.64
N HIS A 81 -14.88 -7.65 25.49
CA HIS A 81 -14.18 -8.80 24.94
C HIS A 81 -12.65 -8.77 25.14
N ASN A 82 -12.12 -7.85 25.96
CA ASN A 82 -10.68 -7.60 26.14
C ASN A 82 -9.94 -7.33 24.82
N MET A 83 -10.59 -6.58 23.93
CA MET A 83 -10.04 -6.17 22.65
C MET A 83 -9.79 -4.65 22.60
N GLY A 84 -8.97 -4.25 21.63
CA GLY A 84 -8.60 -2.86 21.40
C GLY A 84 -8.81 -2.36 19.98
N LEU A 85 -8.48 -1.09 19.78
CA LEU A 85 -8.62 -0.42 18.48
C LEU A 85 -7.34 0.36 18.15
N ILE A 86 -6.75 0.07 17.00
CA ILE A 86 -5.66 0.83 16.40
C ILE A 86 -6.26 1.65 15.26
N LEU A 87 -6.06 2.96 15.30
CA LEU A 87 -6.63 3.90 14.34
C LEU A 87 -5.62 4.25 13.25
N ASP A 88 -6.01 4.09 11.99
CA ASP A 88 -5.28 4.65 10.87
C ASP A 88 -5.44 6.17 10.78
N ILE A 89 -4.34 6.90 10.62
CA ILE A 89 -4.33 8.37 10.51
C ILE A 89 -3.47 8.83 9.33
N VAL A 90 -3.82 9.98 8.75
CA VAL A 90 -3.35 10.44 7.43
C VAL A 90 -2.59 11.77 7.50
N PRO A 91 -1.44 11.83 8.21
CA PRO A 91 -0.81 13.11 8.54
C PRO A 91 -0.20 13.83 7.33
N ASN A 92 0.06 13.14 6.22
CA ASN A 92 0.75 13.75 5.09
C ASN A 92 -0.11 14.76 4.34
N HIS A 93 -1.42 14.59 4.26
CA HIS A 93 -2.25 15.32 3.30
C HIS A 93 -3.72 15.50 3.74
N MET A 94 -4.43 16.38 3.04
CA MET A 94 -5.88 16.57 3.13
C MET A 94 -6.49 16.70 1.74
N SER A 95 -7.81 16.55 1.64
CA SER A 95 -8.55 16.74 0.40
C SER A 95 -8.54 18.20 -0.08
N THR A 96 -8.47 18.42 -1.40
CA THR A 96 -8.69 19.74 -2.05
C THR A 96 -10.17 20.03 -2.33
N SER A 97 -11.08 19.22 -1.77
CA SER A 97 -12.53 19.41 -1.84
C SER A 97 -12.99 20.75 -1.23
N TYR A 98 -14.13 21.27 -1.70
CA TYR A 98 -14.76 22.49 -1.16
C TYR A 98 -15.28 22.34 0.29
N GLN A 99 -15.27 21.13 0.80
CA GLN A 99 -15.63 20.81 2.19
C GLN A 99 -14.45 20.95 3.15
N ASN A 100 -13.21 20.93 2.64
CA ASN A 100 -12.04 21.28 3.45
C ASN A 100 -12.01 22.79 3.68
N LEU A 101 -12.44 23.21 4.87
CA LEU A 101 -12.53 24.64 5.21
C LEU A 101 -11.18 25.34 5.28
N TRP A 102 -10.09 24.61 5.61
CA TRP A 102 -8.74 25.20 5.60
C TRP A 102 -8.31 25.51 4.17
N TRP A 103 -8.56 24.57 3.25
CA TRP A 103 -8.25 24.76 1.84
C TRP A 103 -9.08 25.90 1.22
N GLN A 104 -10.38 25.94 1.52
CA GLN A 104 -11.26 27.03 1.05
C GLN A 104 -10.83 28.40 1.57
N ASP A 105 -10.40 28.50 2.83
CA ASP A 105 -9.88 29.75 3.40
C ASP A 105 -8.58 30.20 2.71
N VAL A 106 -7.73 29.25 2.31
CA VAL A 106 -6.52 29.53 1.51
C VAL A 106 -6.87 29.99 0.09
N LEU A 107 -7.86 29.40 -0.56
CA LEU A 107 -8.34 29.88 -1.86
C LEU A 107 -8.99 31.28 -1.77
N LEU A 108 -9.66 31.57 -0.64
CA LEU A 108 -10.36 32.84 -0.38
C LEU A 108 -9.40 33.99 -0.03
N ASN A 109 -8.35 33.72 0.75
CA ASN A 109 -7.44 34.76 1.31
C ASN A 109 -6.00 34.67 0.78
N GLY A 110 -5.68 33.66 -0.03
CA GLY A 110 -4.34 33.44 -0.56
C GLY A 110 -3.29 33.28 0.56
N HIS A 111 -2.11 33.85 0.33
CA HIS A 111 -0.99 33.83 1.29
C HIS A 111 -1.30 34.50 2.65
N LYS A 112 -2.37 35.33 2.73
CA LYS A 112 -2.82 35.98 3.97
C LYS A 112 -3.68 35.05 4.84
N SER A 113 -4.09 33.89 4.32
CA SER A 113 -4.82 32.89 5.12
C SER A 113 -3.99 32.42 6.31
N LYS A 114 -4.63 32.27 7.47
CA LYS A 114 -3.99 31.66 8.65
C LYS A 114 -3.57 30.20 8.42
N TYR A 115 -4.16 29.53 7.41
CA TYR A 115 -3.83 28.17 7.02
C TYR A 115 -2.85 28.09 5.83
N ALA A 116 -2.43 29.22 5.25
CA ALA A 116 -1.48 29.22 4.13
C ALA A 116 -0.17 28.51 4.51
N GLY A 117 0.26 28.63 5.77
CA GLY A 117 1.44 27.95 6.29
C GLY A 117 1.24 26.48 6.68
N TYR A 118 0.00 25.97 6.66
CA TYR A 118 -0.31 24.58 7.01
C TYR A 118 -0.09 23.65 5.82
N PHE A 119 -0.37 24.14 4.62
CA PHE A 119 -0.16 23.41 3.38
C PHE A 119 1.21 23.71 2.79
N ASP A 120 1.71 22.76 2.00
CA ASP A 120 2.99 22.88 1.33
C ASP A 120 2.82 23.50 -0.06
N ILE A 121 2.69 24.82 -0.09
CA ILE A 121 2.50 25.64 -1.29
C ILE A 121 3.78 26.45 -1.55
N ASP A 122 4.29 26.37 -2.77
CA ASP A 122 5.34 27.24 -3.28
C ASP A 122 4.74 28.55 -3.82
N TRP A 123 4.81 29.57 -2.97
CA TRP A 123 4.35 30.91 -3.29
C TRP A 123 5.34 31.71 -4.15
N SER A 124 6.54 31.20 -4.43
CA SER A 124 7.60 31.91 -5.17
C SER A 124 7.45 31.84 -6.70
N VAL A 125 6.64 30.91 -7.21
CA VAL A 125 6.49 30.57 -8.64
C VAL A 125 5.79 31.66 -9.48
N SER A 126 5.30 32.75 -8.87
CA SER A 126 4.75 33.90 -9.60
C SER A 126 5.86 34.80 -10.16
N GLN A 127 6.51 34.39 -11.25
CA GLN A 127 7.53 35.19 -11.94
C GLN A 127 6.96 36.42 -12.69
N THR A 128 5.63 36.56 -12.79
CA THR A 128 4.99 37.86 -13.06
C THR A 128 4.65 38.52 -11.73
N GLN A 129 5.18 39.73 -11.53
CA GLN A 129 5.30 40.45 -10.26
C GLN A 129 4.00 40.82 -9.51
N GLU A 130 2.81 40.31 -9.87
CA GLU A 130 1.57 40.83 -9.27
C GLU A 130 0.64 39.87 -8.55
N GLN A 131 0.67 38.54 -8.71
CA GLN A 131 -0.24 37.67 -7.93
C GLN A 131 0.32 36.28 -7.62
N HIS A 132 0.66 36.05 -6.35
CA HIS A 132 0.94 34.73 -5.74
C HIS A 132 -0.28 33.78 -5.86
N ARG A 133 -0.47 33.15 -7.03
CA ARG A 133 -1.63 32.28 -7.32
C ARG A 133 -1.34 30.80 -7.05
N ILE A 134 -2.38 30.10 -6.63
CA ILE A 134 -2.42 28.64 -6.47
C ILE A 134 -2.90 28.01 -7.77
N ILE A 135 -2.14 27.08 -8.34
CA ILE A 135 -2.53 26.41 -9.58
C ILE A 135 -3.47 25.23 -9.28
N LEU A 136 -4.67 25.25 -9.88
CA LEU A 136 -5.73 24.28 -9.68
C LEU A 136 -6.04 23.52 -10.99
N PRO A 137 -5.42 22.35 -11.21
CA PRO A 137 -5.52 21.61 -12.46
C PRO A 137 -6.78 20.73 -12.52
N PHE A 138 -7.95 21.36 -12.63
CA PHE A 138 -9.25 20.67 -12.57
C PHE A 138 -10.08 20.74 -13.86
N LEU A 139 -9.70 21.59 -14.81
CA LEU A 139 -10.48 21.75 -16.04
C LEU A 139 -10.21 20.59 -17.00
N GLU A 140 -11.21 20.09 -17.74
CA GLU A 140 -11.00 19.06 -18.78
C GLU A 140 -10.35 19.58 -20.06
N LYS A 141 -10.30 20.91 -20.24
CA LYS A 141 -9.72 21.63 -21.39
C LYS A 141 -9.10 22.97 -20.96
N PRO A 142 -8.36 23.67 -21.84
CA PRO A 142 -7.97 25.06 -21.61
C PRO A 142 -9.13 25.96 -21.18
N LEU A 143 -8.84 26.95 -20.33
CA LEU A 143 -9.86 27.83 -19.73
C LEU A 143 -10.71 28.57 -20.77
N CYS A 144 -10.12 28.98 -21.90
CA CYS A 144 -10.85 29.65 -22.98
C CYS A 144 -11.98 28.76 -23.53
N ASP A 145 -11.68 27.50 -23.82
CA ASP A 145 -12.63 26.54 -24.35
C ASP A 145 -13.74 26.25 -23.34
N ILE A 146 -13.38 26.12 -22.07
CA ILE A 146 -14.34 25.91 -20.98
C ILE A 146 -15.31 27.11 -20.81
N LEU A 147 -14.80 28.33 -20.97
CA LEU A 147 -15.64 29.54 -20.95
C LEU A 147 -16.59 29.54 -22.14
N ASP A 148 -16.10 29.25 -23.36
CA ASP A 148 -16.91 29.20 -24.58
C ASP A 148 -17.96 28.09 -24.55
N GLU A 149 -17.65 26.95 -23.93
CA GLU A 149 -18.58 25.86 -23.64
C GLU A 149 -19.56 26.16 -22.48
N LYS A 150 -19.42 27.34 -21.83
CA LYS A 150 -20.33 27.85 -20.79
C LYS A 150 -20.38 26.97 -19.53
N LYS A 151 -19.30 26.23 -19.27
CA LYS A 151 -19.21 25.26 -18.17
C LYS A 151 -18.84 25.89 -16.83
N ILE A 152 -18.16 27.04 -16.83
CA ILE A 152 -17.95 27.84 -15.61
C ILE A 152 -19.13 28.78 -15.41
N ARG A 153 -19.60 28.89 -14.16
CA ARG A 153 -20.71 29.76 -13.79
C ARG A 153 -20.37 30.58 -12.55
N PHE A 154 -20.90 31.80 -12.50
CA PHE A 154 -20.94 32.64 -11.31
C PHE A 154 -22.34 32.56 -10.71
N LEU A 155 -22.45 32.13 -9.45
CA LEU A 155 -23.74 31.83 -8.82
C LEU A 155 -23.74 32.25 -7.36
N TYR A 156 -24.91 32.57 -6.81
CA TYR A 156 -25.09 32.69 -5.35
C TYR A 156 -25.31 31.31 -4.75
N HIS A 157 -24.43 30.86 -3.85
CA HIS A 157 -24.54 29.57 -3.18
C HIS A 157 -25.15 29.73 -1.79
N SER A 158 -26.42 29.32 -1.62
CA SER A 158 -27.18 29.46 -0.37
C SER A 158 -26.44 28.87 0.85
N GLY A 159 -25.88 27.66 0.73
CA GLY A 159 -25.15 27.01 1.83
C GLY A 159 -23.85 27.72 2.25
N LYS A 160 -23.25 28.53 1.38
CA LYS A 160 -22.04 29.32 1.69
C LYS A 160 -22.38 30.79 1.96
N ARG A 161 -23.65 31.18 1.76
CA ARG A 161 -24.16 32.55 1.90
C ARG A 161 -23.31 33.59 1.14
N SER A 162 -22.76 33.19 0.00
CA SER A 162 -21.83 34.01 -0.80
C SER A 162 -21.92 33.67 -2.28
N PHE A 163 -21.38 34.55 -3.12
CA PHE A 163 -21.14 34.24 -4.53
C PHE A 163 -19.93 33.32 -4.68
N VAL A 164 -20.04 32.38 -5.59
CA VAL A 164 -19.02 31.37 -5.89
C VAL A 164 -18.84 31.23 -7.39
N ILE A 165 -17.69 30.70 -7.77
CA ILE A 165 -17.43 30.21 -9.11
C ILE A 165 -17.62 28.69 -9.08
N THR A 166 -18.42 28.14 -9.99
CA THR A 166 -18.65 26.70 -10.09
C THR A 166 -18.17 26.15 -11.42
N TYR A 167 -17.66 24.94 -11.40
CA TYR A 167 -17.30 24.15 -12.57
C TYR A 167 -17.64 22.69 -12.29
N GLU A 168 -18.56 22.11 -13.07
CA GLU A 168 -19.15 20.80 -12.77
C GLU A 168 -19.67 20.72 -11.32
N ASP A 169 -19.16 19.78 -10.51
CA ASP A 169 -19.46 19.59 -9.10
C ASP A 169 -18.56 20.42 -8.16
N ARG A 170 -17.58 21.13 -8.71
CA ARG A 170 -16.59 21.91 -7.94
C ARG A 170 -17.07 23.32 -7.67
N ILE A 171 -16.79 23.77 -6.45
CA ILE A 171 -17.12 25.11 -5.96
C ILE A 171 -15.83 25.80 -5.53
N PHE A 172 -15.61 27.01 -6.04
CA PHE A 172 -14.47 27.86 -5.72
C PHE A 172 -14.94 29.17 -5.08
N PRO A 173 -14.33 29.59 -3.96
CA PRO A 173 -14.68 30.84 -3.30
C PRO A 173 -14.16 32.03 -4.12
N ILE A 174 -14.84 33.17 -4.03
CA ILE A 174 -14.36 34.41 -4.64
C ILE A 174 -13.52 35.17 -3.61
N ALA A 175 -12.29 35.52 -3.97
CA ALA A 175 -11.36 36.25 -3.13
C ALA A 175 -12.02 37.49 -2.51
N LEU A 176 -11.77 37.74 -1.23
CA LEU A 176 -12.44 38.81 -0.48
C LEU A 176 -12.23 40.18 -1.14
N GLU A 177 -11.03 40.43 -1.63
CA GLU A 177 -10.64 41.66 -2.36
C GLU A 177 -11.39 41.77 -3.71
N SER A 178 -11.60 40.65 -4.39
CA SER A 178 -12.39 40.59 -5.63
C SER A 178 -13.88 40.84 -5.38
N MET A 179 -14.41 40.44 -4.22
CA MET A 179 -15.81 40.64 -3.90
C MET A 179 -16.18 42.12 -3.81
N ASN A 180 -15.29 42.96 -3.28
CA ASN A 180 -15.49 44.41 -3.27
C ASN A 180 -15.61 44.99 -4.69
N TRP A 181 -14.84 44.45 -5.64
CA TRP A 181 -14.93 44.81 -7.06
C TRP A 181 -16.24 44.33 -7.69
N VAL A 182 -16.68 43.11 -7.38
CA VAL A 182 -17.95 42.54 -7.86
C VAL A 182 -19.15 43.39 -7.43
N VAL A 183 -19.20 43.80 -6.16
CA VAL A 183 -20.37 44.50 -5.60
C VAL A 183 -20.28 46.02 -5.69
N GLY A 184 -19.11 46.59 -6.01
CA GLY A 184 -18.91 48.03 -6.13
C GLY A 184 -18.90 48.81 -4.81
N PHE A 185 -18.89 48.15 -3.65
CA PHE A 185 -18.82 48.77 -2.33
C PHE A 185 -17.48 48.50 -1.65
N SER A 186 -16.90 49.53 -1.01
CA SER A 186 -15.77 49.35 -0.11
C SER A 186 -16.24 48.72 1.20
N SER A 187 -15.62 47.62 1.62
CA SER A 187 -15.90 46.90 2.89
C SER A 187 -17.12 45.98 2.88
N PHE A 188 -17.31 45.20 1.81
CA PHE A 188 -18.36 44.19 1.75
C PHE A 188 -18.12 43.06 2.74
N LYS A 189 -19.06 42.84 3.67
CA LYS A 189 -18.95 41.81 4.72
C LYS A 189 -19.79 40.57 4.47
N ASP A 190 -20.91 40.68 3.76
CA ASP A 190 -21.85 39.57 3.60
C ASP A 190 -22.77 39.75 2.37
N ALA A 191 -22.81 38.74 1.50
CA ALA A 191 -23.68 38.72 0.32
C ALA A 191 -25.12 38.34 0.64
N GLU A 192 -25.38 37.77 1.80
CA GLU A 192 -26.73 37.45 2.27
C GLU A 192 -27.58 38.69 2.52
N ASN A 193 -26.97 39.86 2.67
CA ASN A 193 -27.68 41.13 2.86
C ASN A 193 -27.93 41.90 1.55
N LEU A 194 -27.46 41.39 0.40
CA LEU A 194 -27.74 42.02 -0.89
C LEU A 194 -29.21 41.79 -1.31
N PRO A 195 -29.92 42.83 -1.81
CA PRO A 195 -31.26 42.66 -2.37
C PRO A 195 -31.29 41.61 -3.48
N LEU A 196 -32.41 40.87 -3.59
CA LEU A 196 -32.56 39.79 -4.57
C LEU A 196 -32.32 40.29 -6.01
N ASP A 197 -32.84 41.46 -6.35
CA ASP A 197 -32.68 42.06 -7.68
C ASP A 197 -31.22 42.38 -8.00
N LEU A 198 -30.46 42.86 -7.00
CA LEU A 198 -29.03 43.11 -7.16
C LEU A 198 -28.26 41.80 -7.33
N ARG A 199 -28.64 40.73 -6.62
CA ARG A 199 -28.02 39.41 -6.83
C ARG A 199 -28.27 38.90 -8.24
N LYS A 200 -29.49 39.06 -8.74
CA LYS A 200 -29.86 38.67 -10.11
C LYS A 200 -29.06 39.47 -11.14
N LEU A 201 -28.95 40.79 -10.95
CA LEU A 201 -28.16 41.66 -11.81
C LEU A 201 -26.69 41.22 -11.89
N LEU A 202 -26.08 40.89 -10.75
CA LEU A 202 -24.69 40.40 -10.70
C LEU A 202 -24.54 39.05 -11.43
N ILE A 203 -25.48 38.12 -11.24
CA ILE A 203 -25.47 36.84 -11.95
C ILE A 203 -25.59 37.06 -13.47
N ASP A 204 -26.45 37.98 -13.90
CA ASP A 204 -26.62 38.32 -15.31
C ASP A 204 -25.34 38.99 -15.88
N PHE A 205 -24.68 39.86 -15.11
CA PHE A 205 -23.43 40.54 -15.50
C PHE A 205 -22.27 39.57 -15.74
N PHE A 206 -22.19 38.48 -14.96
CA PHE A 206 -21.18 37.41 -15.12
C PHE A 206 -21.73 36.18 -15.86
N SER A 207 -22.85 36.31 -16.56
CA SER A 207 -23.52 35.17 -17.19
C SER A 207 -22.68 34.58 -18.32
N SER A 208 -22.33 33.30 -18.20
CA SER A 208 -21.60 32.57 -19.25
C SER A 208 -22.40 32.43 -20.56
N ALA A 209 -23.70 32.72 -20.54
CA ALA A 209 -24.55 32.69 -21.72
C ALA A 209 -24.21 33.80 -22.75
N THR A 210 -23.67 34.93 -22.32
CA THR A 210 -23.36 36.10 -23.18
C THR A 210 -21.85 36.25 -23.39
N SER A 211 -21.45 36.89 -24.49
CA SER A 211 -20.02 37.13 -24.76
C SER A 211 -19.40 38.09 -23.75
N GLU A 212 -20.13 39.15 -23.40
CA GLU A 212 -19.72 40.13 -22.38
C GLU A 212 -19.59 39.47 -21.00
N GLY A 213 -20.57 38.67 -20.59
CA GLY A 213 -20.53 37.96 -19.31
C GLY A 213 -19.38 36.96 -19.20
N ARG A 214 -19.02 36.26 -20.30
CA ARG A 214 -17.80 35.43 -20.35
C ARG A 214 -16.53 36.25 -20.18
N GLN A 215 -16.44 37.43 -20.79
CA GLN A 215 -15.29 38.33 -20.63
C GLN A 215 -15.19 38.87 -19.21
N ASN A 216 -16.32 39.26 -18.60
CA ASN A 216 -16.40 39.67 -17.19
C ASN A 216 -15.96 38.55 -16.25
N LEU A 217 -16.40 37.31 -16.52
CA LEU A 217 -16.03 36.14 -15.74
C LEU A 217 -14.53 35.82 -15.86
N LEU A 218 -13.94 35.98 -17.05
CA LEU A 218 -12.49 35.85 -17.23
C LEU A 218 -11.72 36.89 -16.41
N LEU A 219 -12.16 38.16 -16.44
CA LEU A 219 -11.56 39.22 -15.62
C LEU A 219 -11.68 38.91 -14.12
N LEU A 220 -12.82 38.36 -13.68
CA LEU A 220 -12.99 37.91 -12.30
C LEU A 220 -12.02 36.78 -11.94
N LEU A 221 -11.91 35.76 -12.80
CA LEU A 221 -10.97 34.63 -12.60
C LEU A 221 -9.51 35.11 -12.47
N GLN A 222 -9.12 36.13 -13.24
CA GLN A 222 -7.79 36.75 -13.16
C GLN A 222 -7.56 37.57 -11.87
N LYS A 223 -8.57 37.78 -11.03
CA LYS A 223 -8.42 38.48 -9.74
C LYS A 223 -8.37 37.51 -8.54
N GLN A 224 -8.47 36.21 -8.78
CA GLN A 224 -8.48 35.21 -7.70
C GLN A 224 -7.07 34.89 -7.21
N HIS A 225 -6.96 34.40 -5.98
CA HIS A 225 -5.71 33.83 -5.44
C HIS A 225 -5.39 32.44 -6.01
N TYR A 226 -6.21 31.95 -6.93
CA TYR A 226 -6.01 30.68 -7.61
C TYR A 226 -6.21 30.84 -9.11
N GLN A 227 -5.68 29.88 -9.86
CA GLN A 227 -5.83 29.81 -11.30
C GLN A 227 -6.31 28.40 -11.68
N LEU A 228 -7.48 28.33 -12.31
CA LEU A 228 -8.00 27.10 -12.89
C LEU A 228 -7.22 26.78 -14.17
N VAL A 229 -6.64 25.59 -14.26
CA VAL A 229 -5.90 25.13 -15.44
C VAL A 229 -6.37 23.76 -15.90
N TRP A 230 -6.03 23.43 -17.14
CA TRP A 230 -6.27 22.11 -17.71
C TRP A 230 -5.54 21.04 -16.89
N TRP A 231 -6.25 19.98 -16.50
CA TRP A 231 -5.71 18.95 -15.62
C TRP A 231 -4.46 18.26 -16.18
N ARG A 232 -4.32 18.18 -17.52
CA ARG A 232 -3.15 17.58 -18.15
C ARG A 232 -1.85 18.35 -17.92
N ASN A 233 -1.95 19.64 -17.59
CA ASN A 233 -0.79 20.47 -17.26
C ASN A 233 -0.44 20.40 -15.76
N ALA A 234 -1.03 19.48 -15.00
CA ALA A 234 -0.76 19.35 -13.56
C ALA A 234 0.73 19.05 -13.29
N GLY A 235 1.35 18.19 -14.11
CA GLY A 235 2.76 17.84 -13.99
C GLY A 235 3.70 19.03 -14.17
N ASP A 236 3.30 20.02 -14.98
CA ASP A 236 4.11 21.19 -15.33
C ASP A 236 3.90 22.39 -14.42
N LEU A 237 2.65 22.62 -13.98
CA LEU A 237 2.25 23.91 -13.42
C LEU A 237 1.97 23.89 -11.91
N VAL A 238 1.65 22.72 -11.32
CA VAL A 238 1.24 22.66 -9.90
C VAL A 238 2.34 23.18 -8.99
N ASN A 239 2.02 24.19 -8.19
CA ASN A 239 2.94 24.85 -7.26
C ASN A 239 2.69 24.47 -5.79
N TRP A 240 2.16 23.28 -5.53
CA TRP A 240 1.94 22.77 -4.18
C TRP A 240 2.19 21.26 -4.15
N ARG A 241 2.67 20.74 -3.02
CA ARG A 241 3.02 19.32 -2.91
C ARG A 241 1.75 18.47 -2.81
N ARG A 242 1.67 17.45 -3.65
CA ARG A 242 0.58 16.46 -3.70
C ARG A 242 0.94 15.20 -2.91
N PHE A 243 -0.06 14.36 -2.64
CA PHE A 243 0.18 12.92 -2.43
C PHE A 243 0.38 12.26 -3.80
N PHE A 244 1.60 11.78 -4.08
CA PHE A 244 1.99 11.31 -5.40
C PHE A 244 1.63 12.32 -6.51
N ASP A 245 0.89 11.90 -7.53
CA ASP A 245 0.38 12.69 -8.63
C ASP A 245 -1.11 13.09 -8.47
N VAL A 246 -1.71 12.80 -7.32
CA VAL A 246 -3.16 12.97 -7.05
C VAL A 246 -3.49 14.43 -6.70
N THR A 247 -4.18 15.12 -7.63
CA THR A 247 -4.54 16.55 -7.49
C THR A 247 -5.72 16.81 -6.54
N SER A 248 -6.41 15.75 -6.10
CA SER A 248 -7.42 15.86 -5.05
C SER A 248 -6.84 15.90 -3.63
N LEU A 249 -5.51 15.74 -3.46
CA LEU A 249 -4.85 15.62 -2.15
C LEU A 249 -3.66 16.57 -2.01
N ILE A 250 -3.79 17.58 -1.15
CA ILE A 250 -2.74 18.56 -0.84
C ILE A 250 -2.00 18.22 0.44
N ALA A 251 -0.67 18.31 0.39
CA ALA A 251 0.16 17.92 1.50
C ALA A 251 0.25 18.97 2.62
N LEU A 252 0.30 18.49 3.85
CA LEU A 252 0.49 19.25 5.09
C LEU A 252 1.97 19.39 5.46
N ARG A 253 2.27 20.45 6.19
CA ARG A 253 3.60 20.77 6.72
C ARG A 253 3.77 20.27 8.15
N MET A 254 3.80 18.95 8.31
CA MET A 254 3.91 18.30 9.63
C MET A 254 5.21 18.60 10.39
N GLU A 255 6.22 19.15 9.73
CA GLU A 255 7.42 19.66 10.40
C GLU A 255 7.14 20.90 11.26
N ARG A 256 6.01 21.59 11.05
CA ARG A 256 5.57 22.72 11.88
C ARG A 256 4.78 22.19 13.08
N LEU A 257 5.25 22.52 14.29
CA LEU A 257 4.62 22.08 15.53
C LEU A 257 3.14 22.49 15.63
N GLU A 258 2.77 23.68 15.16
CA GLU A 258 1.36 24.12 15.19
C GLU A 258 0.44 23.25 14.32
N VAL A 259 0.93 22.77 13.17
CA VAL A 259 0.19 21.90 12.25
C VAL A 259 0.01 20.53 12.89
N PHE A 260 1.09 19.98 13.45
CA PHE A 260 1.03 18.74 14.21
C PHE A 260 0.01 18.83 15.35
N VAL A 261 0.12 19.85 16.21
CA VAL A 261 -0.80 20.03 17.35
C VAL A 261 -2.24 20.15 16.88
N ARG A 262 -2.50 21.00 15.88
CA ARG A 262 -3.87 21.25 15.40
C ARG A 262 -4.53 20.01 14.82
N THR A 263 -3.78 19.16 14.13
CA THR A 263 -4.28 17.93 13.49
C THR A 263 -4.37 16.74 14.45
N HIS A 264 -3.57 16.73 15.52
CA HIS A 264 -3.51 15.59 16.46
C HIS A 264 -4.31 15.77 17.74
N THR A 265 -4.75 16.99 18.06
CA THR A 265 -5.45 17.29 19.33
C THR A 265 -6.65 16.37 19.58
N TYR A 266 -7.51 16.17 18.58
CA TYR A 266 -8.71 15.35 18.73
C TYR A 266 -8.38 13.87 18.90
N ILE A 267 -7.48 13.31 18.10
CA ILE A 267 -7.09 11.90 18.22
C ILE A 267 -6.30 11.61 19.52
N PHE A 268 -5.60 12.61 20.06
CA PHE A 268 -5.00 12.53 21.39
C PHE A 268 -6.04 12.51 22.51
N ASP A 269 -7.13 13.26 22.36
CA ASP A 269 -8.26 13.16 23.26
C ASP A 269 -8.92 11.77 23.19
N LEU A 270 -9.12 11.21 21.98
CA LEU A 270 -9.59 9.81 21.83
C LEU A 270 -8.68 8.81 22.54
N TYR A 271 -7.36 8.96 22.39
CA TYR A 271 -6.38 8.13 23.10
C TYR A 271 -6.48 8.36 24.61
N GLN A 272 -6.51 9.60 25.10
CA GLN A 272 -6.60 9.89 26.53
C GLN A 272 -7.85 9.25 27.17
N ARG A 273 -8.99 9.31 26.47
CA ARG A 273 -10.27 8.73 26.92
C ARG A 273 -10.33 7.20 26.79
N GLY A 274 -9.33 6.56 26.19
CA GLY A 274 -9.28 5.10 26.01
C GLY A 274 -10.14 4.58 24.86
N LEU A 275 -10.52 5.44 23.91
CA LEU A 275 -11.27 5.06 22.71
C LEU A 275 -10.40 4.41 21.63
N ILE A 276 -9.10 4.66 21.67
CA ILE A 276 -8.09 4.03 20.80
C ILE A 276 -6.87 3.63 21.62
N ASP A 277 -6.09 2.65 21.16
CA ASP A 277 -4.92 2.09 21.85
C ASP A 277 -3.60 2.43 21.15
N GLY A 278 -3.67 2.94 19.92
CA GLY A 278 -2.51 3.32 19.13
C GLY A 278 -2.89 3.74 17.72
N PHE A 279 -1.87 3.93 16.89
CA PHE A 279 -2.01 4.43 15.54
C PHE A 279 -1.33 3.54 14.50
N ARG A 280 -1.90 3.51 13.30
CA ARG A 280 -1.14 3.25 12.06
C ARG A 280 -1.00 4.58 11.33
N ILE A 281 0.21 4.90 10.90
CA ILE A 281 0.53 6.14 10.21
C ILE A 281 0.60 5.87 8.71
N ASP A 282 -0.31 6.50 7.96
CA ASP A 282 -0.31 6.49 6.50
C ASP A 282 0.87 7.26 5.92
N HIS A 283 1.48 6.70 4.88
CA HIS A 283 2.46 7.36 4.01
C HIS A 283 3.51 8.19 4.75
N ILE A 284 4.21 7.57 5.71
CA ILE A 284 5.21 8.26 6.55
C ILE A 284 6.35 8.87 5.71
N ASP A 285 6.67 8.25 4.56
CA ASP A 285 7.69 8.70 3.63
C ASP A 285 7.29 9.95 2.84
N GLY A 286 6.05 10.43 2.97
CA GLY A 286 5.64 11.74 2.49
C GLY A 286 6.02 12.89 3.42
N LEU A 287 6.29 12.62 4.70
CA LEU A 287 6.63 13.66 5.68
C LEU A 287 8.04 14.18 5.46
N LEU A 288 8.26 15.46 5.75
CA LEU A 288 9.59 16.05 5.62
C LEU A 288 10.58 15.53 6.67
N GLN A 289 10.12 15.36 7.91
CA GLN A 289 10.91 14.96 9.08
C GLN A 289 10.21 13.79 9.83
N PRO A 290 10.11 12.59 9.22
CA PRO A 290 9.34 11.48 9.76
C PRO A 290 9.87 10.94 11.10
N ASP A 291 11.18 10.99 11.31
CA ASP A 291 11.83 10.61 12.57
C ASP A 291 11.35 11.49 13.73
N LYS A 292 11.37 12.81 13.54
CA LYS A 292 10.90 13.78 14.55
C LYS A 292 9.39 13.69 14.75
N TYR A 293 8.62 13.46 13.68
CA TYR A 293 7.18 13.23 13.79
C TYR A 293 6.89 12.02 14.69
N CYS A 294 7.51 10.87 14.43
CA CYS A 294 7.30 9.65 15.22
C CYS A 294 7.78 9.81 16.67
N GLN A 295 8.93 10.44 16.89
CA GLN A 295 9.44 10.75 18.24
C GLN A 295 8.51 11.68 19.02
N HIS A 296 7.96 12.71 18.35
CA HIS A 296 7.04 13.64 18.98
C HIS A 296 5.71 12.96 19.30
N LEU A 297 5.17 12.17 18.36
CA LEU A 297 3.97 11.35 18.57
C LEU A 297 4.13 10.41 19.76
N ARG A 298 5.23 9.64 19.81
CA ARG A 298 5.56 8.76 20.95
C ARG A 298 5.58 9.55 22.26
N LYS A 299 6.28 10.68 22.30
CA LYS A 299 6.42 11.51 23.50
C LYS A 299 5.06 12.01 24.01
N GLU A 300 4.18 12.48 23.13
CA GLU A 300 2.85 12.93 23.55
C GLU A 300 1.99 11.76 24.07
N LEU A 301 2.05 10.59 23.42
CA LEU A 301 1.30 9.43 23.90
C LEU A 301 1.81 8.91 25.26
N GLU A 302 3.12 8.91 25.51
CA GLU A 302 3.67 8.57 26.82
C GLU A 302 3.19 9.52 27.92
N LYS A 303 3.09 10.82 27.64
CA LYS A 303 2.52 11.79 28.60
C LYS A 303 1.05 11.52 28.87
N LEU A 304 0.28 11.22 27.82
CA LEU A 304 -1.15 10.95 27.93
C LEU A 304 -1.45 9.59 28.57
N LYS A 305 -0.52 8.63 28.51
CA LYS A 305 -0.64 7.29 29.07
C LYS A 305 -1.09 7.31 30.54
N GLN A 306 -0.55 8.21 31.35
CA GLN A 306 -0.91 8.31 32.78
C GLN A 306 -2.33 8.84 33.02
N LYS A 307 -2.89 9.56 32.06
CA LYS A 307 -4.27 10.10 32.11
C LYS A 307 -5.31 9.11 31.59
N ARG A 308 -4.89 7.99 31.00
CA ARG A 308 -5.79 6.93 30.54
C ARG A 308 -6.42 6.17 31.70
N PRO A 309 -7.57 5.50 31.47
CA PRO A 309 -8.12 4.51 32.39
C PRO A 309 -7.04 3.50 32.81
N GLU A 310 -7.02 3.12 34.09
CA GLU A 310 -5.94 2.34 34.70
C GLU A 310 -5.65 1.02 33.96
N ASN A 311 -6.70 0.34 33.49
CA ASN A 311 -6.61 -0.91 32.75
C ASN A 311 -6.16 -0.76 31.28
N LEU A 312 -5.89 0.46 30.82
CA LEU A 312 -5.50 0.78 29.43
C LEU A 312 -4.15 1.51 29.34
N ARG A 313 -3.36 1.55 30.42
CA ARG A 313 -2.06 2.25 30.48
C ARG A 313 -0.89 1.46 29.89
N ASN A 314 -1.15 0.66 28.86
CA ASN A 314 -0.11 -0.03 28.09
C ASN A 314 0.73 0.94 27.28
N ASP A 315 1.90 0.48 26.86
CA ASP A 315 2.72 1.23 25.91
C ASP A 315 1.94 1.46 24.61
N PRO A 316 2.00 2.68 24.04
CA PRO A 316 1.27 3.02 22.84
C PRO A 316 1.75 2.19 21.64
N VAL A 317 0.81 1.73 20.83
CA VAL A 317 1.13 1.06 19.56
C VAL A 317 1.28 2.11 18.47
N ILE A 318 2.37 2.07 17.71
CA ILE A 318 2.57 2.98 16.57
C ILE A 318 3.12 2.16 15.40
N PHE A 319 2.31 1.91 14.38
CA PHE A 319 2.75 1.33 13.12
C PHE A 319 2.95 2.40 12.07
N VAL A 320 3.93 2.20 11.19
CA VAL A 320 4.14 3.09 10.04
C VAL A 320 3.96 2.30 8.75
N GLU A 321 3.18 2.85 7.81
CA GLU A 321 3.23 2.38 6.44
C GLU A 321 4.53 2.87 5.81
N LYS A 322 5.48 1.95 5.67
CA LYS A 322 6.80 2.22 5.09
C LYS A 322 7.26 1.01 4.30
N ILE A 323 7.61 1.24 3.04
CA ILE A 323 8.11 0.19 2.14
C ILE A 323 9.63 0.08 2.31
N LEU A 324 10.11 -1.09 2.73
CA LEU A 324 11.53 -1.37 2.91
C LEU A 324 12.11 -2.04 1.66
N ALA A 325 13.11 -1.44 1.05
CA ALA A 325 13.86 -2.08 -0.03
C ALA A 325 14.74 -3.22 0.49
N ASN A 326 15.36 -3.98 -0.41
CA ASN A 326 16.26 -5.06 -0.05
C ASN A 326 17.41 -4.58 0.85
N LYS A 327 17.58 -5.25 2.01
CA LYS A 327 18.54 -4.92 3.08
C LYS A 327 18.28 -3.60 3.81
N GLU A 328 17.22 -2.86 3.45
CA GLU A 328 16.79 -1.69 4.22
C GLU A 328 16.20 -2.13 5.55
N THR A 329 16.46 -1.35 6.59
CA THR A 329 15.92 -1.60 7.93
C THR A 329 15.22 -0.35 8.44
N LEU A 330 14.12 -0.55 9.17
CA LEU A 330 13.45 0.53 9.87
C LEU A 330 14.34 1.00 11.03
N SER A 331 14.45 2.31 11.23
CA SER A 331 15.31 2.85 12.29
C SER A 331 14.65 2.78 13.65
N ASP A 332 15.31 2.17 14.63
CA ASP A 332 14.86 2.13 16.03
C ASP A 332 14.68 3.54 16.63
N LYS A 333 15.32 4.56 16.04
CA LYS A 333 15.21 5.97 16.47
C LYS A 333 13.85 6.58 16.18
N TRP A 334 13.02 5.94 15.37
CA TRP A 334 11.65 6.40 15.13
C TRP A 334 10.73 6.11 16.32
N LEU A 335 11.13 5.19 17.23
CA LEU A 335 10.35 4.82 18.42
C LEU A 335 8.94 4.32 18.07
N VAL A 336 8.84 3.51 17.02
CA VAL A 336 7.59 2.90 16.53
C VAL A 336 7.58 1.40 16.82
N SER A 337 6.40 0.79 16.84
CA SER A 337 6.23 -0.66 17.02
C SER A 337 6.70 -1.47 15.80
N GLY A 338 6.71 -0.85 14.62
CA GLY A 338 7.22 -1.46 13.38
C GLY A 338 6.50 -0.95 12.13
N THR A 339 6.71 -1.64 11.01
CA THR A 339 6.01 -1.41 9.75
C THR A 339 4.59 -2.01 9.78
N THR A 340 3.83 -1.78 8.72
CA THR A 340 2.57 -2.49 8.42
C THR A 340 2.77 -3.89 7.83
N GLY A 341 4.00 -4.36 7.65
CA GLY A 341 4.31 -5.76 7.36
C GLY A 341 4.59 -6.14 5.90
N TYR A 342 4.69 -5.18 4.97
CA TYR A 342 5.10 -5.47 3.58
C TYR A 342 6.48 -6.13 3.48
N ASP A 343 7.37 -5.86 4.44
CA ASP A 343 8.65 -6.55 4.56
C ASP A 343 8.49 -8.05 4.89
N PHE A 344 7.47 -8.42 5.67
CA PHE A 344 7.14 -9.84 5.90
C PHE A 344 6.50 -10.48 4.65
N LEU A 345 5.60 -9.76 3.97
CA LEU A 345 5.07 -10.20 2.67
C LEU A 345 6.21 -10.54 1.71
N GLU A 346 7.18 -9.64 1.54
CA GLU A 346 8.33 -9.86 0.68
C GLU A 346 9.18 -11.06 1.13
N GLN A 347 9.41 -11.22 2.43
CA GLN A 347 10.15 -12.37 2.96
C GLN A 347 9.47 -13.70 2.66
N THR A 348 8.15 -13.79 2.86
CA THR A 348 7.38 -15.00 2.52
C THR A 348 7.36 -15.23 1.01
N SER A 349 7.24 -14.18 0.21
CA SER A 349 7.27 -14.31 -1.24
C SER A 349 8.62 -14.85 -1.72
N LEU A 350 9.74 -14.26 -1.30
CA LEU A 350 11.08 -14.74 -1.66
C LEU A 350 11.34 -16.19 -1.18
N LEU A 351 10.75 -16.57 -0.05
CA LEU A 351 10.80 -17.94 0.49
C LEU A 351 9.94 -18.93 -0.30
N LEU A 352 8.90 -18.53 -1.02
CA LEU A 352 8.00 -19.49 -1.67
C LEU A 352 8.25 -19.66 -3.17
N HIS A 353 9.00 -18.75 -3.81
CA HIS A 353 9.42 -18.90 -5.20
C HIS A 353 10.60 -19.87 -5.32
N ASN A 354 10.51 -20.82 -6.26
CA ASN A 354 11.51 -21.86 -6.50
C ASN A 354 12.62 -21.33 -7.41
N PRO A 355 13.88 -21.21 -6.93
CA PRO A 355 14.98 -20.65 -7.72
C PRO A 355 15.24 -21.44 -9.01
N LYS A 356 14.88 -22.73 -9.08
CA LYS A 356 15.06 -23.55 -10.29
C LYS A 356 14.20 -23.09 -11.48
N GLY A 357 13.17 -22.29 -11.25
CA GLY A 357 12.35 -21.72 -12.32
C GLY A 357 12.86 -20.40 -12.90
N GLU A 358 13.82 -19.73 -12.25
CA GLU A 358 14.22 -18.36 -12.61
C GLU A 358 14.68 -18.26 -14.07
N GLU A 359 15.67 -19.07 -14.44
CA GLU A 359 16.25 -19.08 -15.80
C GLU A 359 15.19 -19.38 -16.88
N LYS A 360 14.30 -20.35 -16.62
CA LYS A 360 13.25 -20.71 -17.58
C LYS A 360 12.23 -19.59 -17.77
N LEU A 361 11.88 -18.89 -16.69
CA LEU A 361 10.97 -17.74 -16.72
C LEU A 361 11.63 -16.52 -17.38
N ASP A 362 12.93 -16.33 -17.19
CA ASP A 362 13.71 -15.32 -17.88
C ASP A 362 13.72 -15.56 -19.39
N VAL A 363 14.02 -16.80 -19.84
CA VAL A 363 13.97 -17.16 -21.26
C VAL A 363 12.58 -16.92 -21.86
N LEU A 364 11.51 -17.30 -21.15
CA LEU A 364 10.14 -17.02 -21.59
C LEU A 364 9.90 -15.51 -21.74
N TRP A 365 10.32 -14.72 -20.74
CA TRP A 365 10.13 -13.28 -20.76
C TRP A 365 11.00 -12.57 -21.79
N GLU A 366 12.20 -13.05 -22.08
CA GLU A 366 13.06 -12.54 -23.16
C GLU A 366 12.42 -12.75 -24.55
N GLN A 367 11.65 -13.83 -24.72
CA GLN A 367 10.96 -14.13 -25.99
C GLN A 367 9.68 -13.28 -26.18
N CYS A 368 8.94 -13.02 -25.10
CA CYS A 368 7.57 -12.47 -25.20
C CYS A 368 7.41 -11.08 -24.58
N GLY A 369 8.32 -10.70 -23.69
CA GLY A 369 8.32 -9.45 -22.94
C GLY A 369 9.01 -8.31 -23.68
N VAL A 370 8.96 -7.13 -23.07
CA VAL A 370 9.53 -5.92 -23.69
C VAL A 370 11.00 -5.74 -23.29
N PHE A 371 11.27 -5.72 -21.99
CA PHE A 371 12.61 -5.52 -21.43
C PHE A 371 12.77 -6.25 -20.08
N PRO A 372 14.01 -6.52 -19.62
CA PRO A 372 14.29 -6.91 -18.24
C PRO A 372 13.80 -5.87 -17.22
N TYR A 373 13.50 -6.30 -16.00
CA TYR A 373 12.84 -5.43 -15.00
C TYR A 373 13.60 -4.14 -14.71
N LYS A 374 14.93 -4.22 -14.53
CA LYS A 374 15.77 -3.03 -14.31
C LYS A 374 15.55 -1.97 -15.39
N LYS A 375 15.51 -2.38 -16.67
CA LYS A 375 15.28 -1.47 -17.79
C LYS A 375 13.84 -0.93 -17.82
N VAL A 376 12.86 -1.76 -17.50
CA VAL A 376 11.47 -1.33 -17.34
C VAL A 376 11.33 -0.25 -16.28
N GLN A 377 11.97 -0.43 -15.12
CA GLN A 377 11.96 0.53 -14.03
C GLN A 377 12.68 1.84 -14.41
N GLU A 378 13.82 1.76 -15.11
CA GLU A 378 14.52 2.93 -15.65
C GLU A 378 13.61 3.77 -16.57
N LEU A 379 12.92 3.10 -17.52
CA LEU A 379 12.02 3.76 -18.46
C LEU A 379 10.83 4.39 -17.74
N ALA A 380 10.23 3.67 -16.78
CA ALA A 380 9.12 4.19 -15.99
C ALA A 380 9.54 5.41 -15.16
N ARG A 381 10.73 5.41 -14.56
CA ARG A 381 11.24 6.56 -13.78
C ARG A 381 11.44 7.79 -14.66
N ASN A 382 12.07 7.62 -15.83
CA ASN A 382 12.23 8.72 -16.79
C ASN A 382 10.86 9.27 -17.23
N GLU A 383 9.93 8.40 -17.59
CA GLU A 383 8.58 8.81 -17.99
C GLU A 383 7.88 9.64 -16.90
N LYS A 384 7.97 9.26 -15.61
CA LYS A 384 7.37 10.04 -14.53
C LYS A 384 8.08 11.38 -14.30
N LEU A 385 9.40 11.44 -14.47
CA LEU A 385 10.16 12.70 -14.42
C LEU A 385 9.82 13.64 -15.58
N ASP A 386 9.43 13.10 -16.74
CA ASP A 386 9.06 13.89 -17.92
C ASP A 386 7.55 14.19 -17.99
N SER A 387 6.78 13.75 -17.00
CA SER A 387 5.33 13.95 -16.95
C SER A 387 4.86 14.38 -15.56
N SER A 388 4.36 13.44 -14.75
CA SER A 388 3.65 13.70 -13.50
C SER A 388 4.48 14.45 -12.46
N PHE A 389 5.81 14.32 -12.52
CA PHE A 389 6.77 14.95 -11.59
C PHE A 389 7.71 15.95 -12.26
N TYR A 390 7.42 16.39 -13.49
CA TYR A 390 8.27 17.34 -14.22
C TYR A 390 8.57 18.60 -13.40
N LYS A 391 7.53 19.27 -12.87
CA LYS A 391 7.69 20.46 -12.04
C LYS A 391 8.52 20.20 -10.77
N MET A 392 8.30 19.09 -10.08
CA MET A 392 9.07 18.74 -8.87
C MET A 392 10.54 18.50 -9.19
N PHE A 393 10.83 17.85 -10.32
CA PHE A 393 12.19 17.65 -10.78
C PHE A 393 12.85 18.97 -11.20
N ARG A 394 12.11 19.83 -11.90
CA ARG A 394 12.55 21.18 -12.27
C ARG A 394 12.89 22.03 -11.05
N ASP A 395 12.06 22.00 -10.02
CA ASP A 395 12.29 22.72 -8.77
C ASP A 395 13.54 22.24 -8.04
N LEU A 396 13.78 20.92 -8.05
CA LEU A 396 15.02 20.35 -7.53
C LEU A 396 16.24 20.87 -8.32
N ILE A 397 16.21 20.86 -9.65
CA ILE A 397 17.30 21.38 -10.48
C ILE A 397 17.57 22.86 -10.17
N LEU A 398 16.52 23.69 -10.13
CA LEU A 398 16.62 25.12 -9.81
C LEU A 398 17.18 25.35 -8.40
N SER A 399 16.83 24.50 -7.43
CA SER A 399 17.37 24.60 -6.07
C SER A 399 18.89 24.41 -6.02
N PHE A 400 19.45 23.55 -6.89
CA PHE A 400 20.90 23.38 -7.01
C PHE A 400 21.55 24.53 -7.80
N ILE A 401 20.92 25.04 -8.85
CA ILE A 401 21.44 26.20 -9.60
C ILE A 401 21.65 27.39 -8.66
N ASN A 402 20.73 27.62 -7.74
CA ASN A 402 20.83 28.72 -6.77
C ASN A 402 21.96 28.57 -5.74
N ILE A 403 22.63 27.41 -5.67
CA ILE A 403 23.76 27.15 -4.77
C ILE A 403 25.10 27.39 -5.48
N PHE A 404 25.17 27.13 -6.79
CA PHE A 404 26.41 27.27 -7.54
C PHE A 404 26.58 28.71 -8.04
N PRO A 405 27.67 29.40 -7.68
CA PRO A 405 27.91 30.75 -8.18
C PRO A 405 28.28 30.71 -9.68
N PRO A 406 28.02 31.78 -10.45
CA PRO A 406 28.22 31.79 -11.90
C PRO A 406 29.63 31.40 -12.34
N GLU A 407 30.65 31.73 -11.55
CA GLU A 407 32.07 31.45 -11.84
C GLU A 407 32.43 29.96 -11.79
N GLN A 408 31.53 29.09 -11.32
CA GLN A 408 31.72 27.63 -11.37
C GLN A 408 31.27 27.00 -12.69
N ASP A 409 30.71 27.78 -13.62
CA ASP A 409 30.23 27.34 -14.95
C ASP A 409 29.29 26.11 -14.89
N VAL A 410 28.57 25.93 -13.78
CA VAL A 410 27.61 24.83 -13.62
C VAL A 410 26.30 25.21 -14.30
N THR A 411 26.00 24.54 -15.40
CA THR A 411 24.76 24.77 -16.16
C THR A 411 23.59 23.94 -15.62
N GLU A 412 22.38 24.42 -15.90
CA GLU A 412 21.14 23.70 -15.62
C GLU A 412 21.13 22.30 -16.25
N HIS A 413 21.55 22.19 -17.51
CA HIS A 413 21.61 20.93 -18.24
C HIS A 413 22.55 19.91 -17.57
N ALA A 414 23.70 20.36 -17.04
CA ALA A 414 24.63 19.50 -16.33
C ALA A 414 24.01 18.96 -15.02
N ILE A 415 23.30 19.81 -14.27
CA ILE A 415 22.61 19.41 -13.05
C ILE A 415 21.47 18.43 -13.35
N GLU A 416 20.64 18.74 -14.35
CA GLU A 416 19.58 17.83 -14.82
C GLU A 416 20.15 16.46 -15.17
N THR A 417 21.22 16.42 -15.99
CA THR A 417 21.84 15.19 -16.44
C THR A 417 22.30 14.31 -15.28
N VAL A 418 22.98 14.91 -14.29
CA VAL A 418 23.49 14.18 -13.12
C VAL A 418 22.35 13.75 -12.19
N LEU A 419 21.41 14.64 -11.86
CA LEU A 419 20.30 14.32 -10.96
C LEU A 419 19.35 13.29 -11.54
N ARG A 420 19.03 13.38 -12.85
CA ARG A 420 18.20 12.38 -13.54
C ARG A 420 18.80 10.99 -13.39
N LYS A 421 20.11 10.85 -13.62
CA LYS A 421 20.81 9.57 -13.46
C LYS A 421 20.78 9.06 -12.01
N ILE A 422 20.97 9.93 -11.02
CA ILE A 422 20.86 9.56 -9.59
C ILE A 422 19.45 9.07 -9.27
N LEU A 423 18.41 9.81 -9.65
CA LEU A 423 17.00 9.49 -9.39
C LEU A 423 16.59 8.17 -10.08
N VAL A 424 17.04 7.96 -11.31
CA VAL A 424 16.77 6.73 -12.07
C VAL A 424 17.49 5.52 -11.47
N ALA A 425 18.69 5.68 -10.91
CA ALA A 425 19.43 4.60 -10.25
C ALA A 425 19.09 4.43 -8.75
N PHE A 426 18.20 5.24 -8.19
CA PHE A 426 18.02 5.30 -6.75
C PHE A 426 17.37 4.00 -6.19
N PRO A 427 17.99 3.32 -5.22
CA PRO A 427 17.61 1.95 -4.85
C PRO A 427 16.55 1.85 -3.74
N VAL A 428 16.19 2.97 -3.11
CA VAL A 428 15.25 3.03 -1.97
C VAL A 428 14.19 4.09 -2.22
N TYR A 429 13.08 4.03 -1.48
CA TYR A 429 12.03 5.04 -1.54
C TYR A 429 12.57 6.44 -1.25
N ARG A 430 13.36 6.59 -0.19
CA ARG A 430 14.03 7.85 0.15
C ARG A 430 15.15 7.62 1.16
N ILE A 431 15.98 8.66 1.32
CA ILE A 431 16.93 8.76 2.41
C ILE A 431 16.34 9.55 3.58
N TYR A 432 16.93 9.36 4.77
CA TYR A 432 16.54 10.01 6.01
C TYR A 432 17.75 10.67 6.66
N PHE A 433 17.45 11.73 7.39
CA PHE A 433 18.43 12.50 8.13
C PHE A 433 18.24 12.27 9.63
N LEU A 434 19.33 12.36 10.38
CA LEU A 434 19.30 12.46 11.83
C LEU A 434 19.95 13.79 12.21
N ASN A 435 19.13 14.72 12.70
CA ASN A 435 19.52 16.12 12.84
C ASN A 435 19.97 16.70 11.48
N SER A 436 21.19 17.23 11.41
CA SER A 436 21.73 17.92 10.24
C SER A 436 22.56 17.02 9.31
N VAL A 437 22.59 15.71 9.52
CA VAL A 437 23.42 14.77 8.74
C VAL A 437 22.58 13.59 8.28
N ILE A 438 22.87 13.09 7.07
CA ILE A 438 22.26 11.85 6.58
C ILE A 438 22.45 10.70 7.57
N SER A 439 21.42 9.88 7.75
CA SER A 439 21.48 8.76 8.67
C SER A 439 22.53 7.73 8.20
N LYS A 440 23.15 7.02 9.16
CA LYS A 440 24.10 5.94 8.86
C LYS A 440 23.47 4.83 8.00
N GLN A 441 22.16 4.60 8.15
CA GLN A 441 21.39 3.66 7.36
C GLN A 441 21.17 4.14 5.91
N SER A 442 21.02 5.45 5.70
CA SER A 442 20.71 6.03 4.39
C SER A 442 21.94 6.29 3.52
N LEU A 443 23.08 6.64 4.12
CA LEU A 443 24.31 6.98 3.40
C LEU A 443 24.79 5.92 2.39
N PRO A 444 24.74 4.60 2.68
CA PRO A 444 25.14 3.57 1.73
C PRO A 444 24.32 3.58 0.43
N TYR A 445 23.02 3.93 0.49
CA TYR A 445 22.15 3.95 -0.68
C TYR A 445 22.44 5.13 -1.61
N LEU A 446 22.66 6.31 -1.03
CA LEU A 446 23.09 7.48 -1.80
C LEU A 446 24.44 7.19 -2.48
N ARG A 447 25.43 6.71 -1.72
CA ARG A 447 26.75 6.34 -2.26
C ARG A 447 26.68 5.26 -3.33
N LYS A 448 25.84 4.24 -3.15
CA LYS A 448 25.62 3.19 -4.16
C LYS A 448 25.14 3.81 -5.47
N SER A 449 24.09 4.63 -5.42
CA SER A 449 23.55 5.29 -6.62
C SER A 449 24.59 6.20 -7.29
N CYS A 450 25.32 7.02 -6.53
CA CYS A 450 26.37 7.87 -7.06
C CYS A 450 27.52 7.06 -7.68
N ASN A 451 27.91 5.93 -7.08
CA ASN A 451 28.96 5.06 -7.62
C ASN A 451 28.55 4.38 -8.93
N GLU A 452 27.30 3.92 -9.04
CA GLU A 452 26.76 3.37 -10.30
C GLU A 452 26.74 4.46 -11.39
N VAL A 453 26.22 5.64 -11.06
CA VAL A 453 26.16 6.79 -11.98
C VAL A 453 27.55 7.25 -12.41
N ARG A 454 28.55 7.20 -11.51
CA ARG A 454 29.95 7.55 -11.82
C ARG A 454 30.55 6.69 -12.95
N GLN A 455 30.10 5.45 -13.11
CA GLN A 455 30.59 4.55 -14.17
C GLN A 455 30.03 4.89 -15.56
N GLU A 456 28.87 5.56 -15.61
CA GLU A 456 28.19 5.90 -16.86
C GLU A 456 28.35 7.37 -17.27
N LEU A 457 28.75 8.24 -16.34
CA LEU A 457 28.92 9.67 -16.60
C LEU A 457 30.23 9.96 -17.33
N SER A 458 30.18 10.92 -18.26
CA SER A 458 31.40 11.54 -18.82
C SER A 458 32.28 12.09 -17.68
N PRO A 459 33.62 11.96 -17.75
CA PRO A 459 34.55 12.48 -16.75
C PRO A 459 34.31 13.95 -16.38
N TYR A 460 33.81 14.75 -17.32
CA TYR A 460 33.45 16.16 -17.11
C TYR A 460 32.37 16.38 -16.03
N HIS A 461 31.43 15.45 -15.86
CA HIS A 461 30.33 15.57 -14.89
C HIS A 461 30.66 15.05 -13.49
N ILE A 462 31.79 14.34 -13.32
CA ILE A 462 32.16 13.71 -12.03
C ILE A 462 32.37 14.73 -10.90
N PRO A 463 33.02 15.89 -11.11
CA PRO A 463 33.13 16.91 -10.06
C PRO A 463 31.76 17.41 -9.58
N LEU A 464 30.80 17.57 -10.50
CA LEU A 464 29.43 17.97 -10.17
C LEU A 464 28.70 16.89 -9.39
N LEU A 465 28.82 15.62 -9.80
CA LEU A 465 28.29 14.47 -9.05
C LEU A 465 28.77 14.47 -7.60
N ASN A 466 30.08 14.68 -7.37
CA ASN A 466 30.64 14.70 -6.02
C ASN A 466 30.09 15.86 -5.18
N LYS A 467 29.87 17.04 -5.79
CA LYS A 467 29.24 18.20 -5.10
C LYS A 467 27.77 17.91 -4.76
N ILE A 468 27.02 17.31 -5.68
CA ILE A 468 25.61 16.90 -5.45
C ILE A 468 25.54 15.86 -4.34
N GLU A 469 26.39 14.82 -4.37
CA GLU A 469 26.46 13.81 -3.31
C GLU A 469 26.74 14.43 -1.94
N CYS A 470 27.67 15.41 -1.88
CA CYS A 470 28.00 16.14 -0.66
C CYS A 470 26.78 16.92 -0.12
N ILE A 471 26.10 17.67 -0.99
CA ILE A 471 24.89 18.43 -0.62
C ILE A 471 23.79 17.49 -0.11
N LEU A 472 23.51 16.39 -0.82
CA LEU A 472 22.46 15.43 -0.43
C LEU A 472 22.81 14.61 0.83
N SER A 473 24.08 14.63 1.26
CA SER A 473 24.55 13.92 2.47
C SER A 473 24.43 14.74 3.76
N GLN A 474 24.05 16.01 3.66
CA GLN A 474 23.93 16.90 4.81
C GLN A 474 22.62 17.66 4.74
N LYS A 475 22.11 18.06 5.89
CA LYS A 475 20.95 18.95 5.99
C LYS A 475 21.42 20.29 6.49
N ILE A 476 21.15 21.33 5.71
CA ILE A 476 21.63 22.68 6.01
C ILE A 476 20.60 23.35 6.93
N ASP A 477 21.00 23.57 8.19
CA ASP A 477 20.12 24.07 9.24
C ASP A 477 19.84 25.57 9.03
N GLN A 478 18.71 25.91 8.42
CA GLN A 478 18.37 27.30 8.05
C GLN A 478 16.88 27.64 8.18
N ALA A 479 16.60 28.96 8.09
CA ALA A 479 15.35 29.63 8.39
C ALA A 479 14.07 28.88 7.97
N LEU A 480 13.09 28.86 8.88
CA LEU A 480 11.75 28.29 8.67
C LEU A 480 11.14 28.80 7.36
N GLY A 481 10.96 27.90 6.39
CA GLY A 481 10.13 28.16 5.21
C GLY A 481 10.79 28.01 3.85
N LYS A 482 12.13 27.96 3.75
CA LYS A 482 12.81 27.69 2.46
C LYS A 482 13.24 26.23 2.39
N LYS A 483 12.72 25.49 1.40
CA LYS A 483 13.17 24.12 1.12
C LYS A 483 14.54 24.15 0.46
N TRP A 484 15.40 23.25 0.93
CA TRP A 484 16.73 23.02 0.35
C TRP A 484 16.71 21.80 -0.60
N PRO A 485 17.75 21.59 -1.43
CA PRO A 485 17.74 20.51 -2.41
C PRO A 485 17.52 19.13 -1.81
N GLU A 486 18.01 18.85 -0.60
CA GLU A 486 17.77 17.58 0.08
C GLU A 486 16.30 17.37 0.44
N ASP A 487 15.58 18.42 0.83
CA ASP A 487 14.14 18.38 1.15
C ASP A 487 13.32 18.11 -0.12
N LEU A 488 13.70 18.74 -1.25
CA LEU A 488 13.06 18.51 -2.56
C LEU A 488 13.40 17.13 -3.11
N PHE A 489 14.63 16.67 -2.94
CA PHE A 489 15.09 15.35 -3.36
C PHE A 489 14.26 14.25 -2.70
N VAL A 490 14.16 14.26 -1.36
CA VAL A 490 13.38 13.25 -0.64
C VAL A 490 11.87 13.36 -0.89
N SER A 491 11.37 14.57 -1.17
CA SER A 491 9.97 14.78 -1.58
C SER A 491 9.67 14.21 -2.96
N LEU A 492 10.70 14.03 -3.82
CA LEU A 492 10.57 13.48 -5.17
C LEU A 492 10.88 11.98 -5.23
N THR A 493 11.88 11.47 -4.50
CA THR A 493 12.27 10.05 -4.61
C THR A 493 11.17 9.10 -4.17
N ALA A 494 10.43 9.43 -3.09
CA ALA A 494 9.37 8.58 -2.56
C ALA A 494 8.19 8.41 -3.53
N PRO A 495 7.56 9.49 -4.07
CA PRO A 495 6.51 9.34 -5.07
C PRO A 495 7.03 8.75 -6.39
N LEU A 496 8.29 9.03 -6.77
CA LEU A 496 8.90 8.45 -7.96
C LEU A 496 9.03 6.92 -7.83
N ALA A 497 9.47 6.42 -6.68
CA ALA A 497 9.60 4.98 -6.43
C ALA A 497 8.24 4.27 -6.55
N ALA A 498 7.20 4.80 -5.90
CA ALA A 498 5.85 4.23 -5.96
C ALA A 498 5.25 4.28 -7.37
N LYS A 499 5.18 5.48 -7.98
CA LYS A 499 4.49 5.65 -9.26
C LYS A 499 5.23 5.02 -10.45
N ALA A 500 6.57 4.95 -10.42
CA ALA A 500 7.32 4.30 -11.48
C ALA A 500 7.44 2.78 -11.26
N GLY A 501 7.62 2.33 -10.01
CA GLY A 501 7.73 0.91 -9.68
C GLY A 501 6.37 0.22 -9.64
N GLU A 502 5.59 0.55 -8.62
CA GLU A 502 4.38 -0.19 -8.24
C GLU A 502 3.20 0.04 -9.21
N ASP A 503 3.06 1.27 -9.71
CA ASP A 503 1.94 1.67 -10.58
C ASP A 503 2.34 1.76 -12.06
N THR A 504 3.52 1.28 -12.44
CA THR A 504 3.92 1.26 -13.86
C THR A 504 4.78 0.04 -14.18
N ALA A 505 5.96 -0.11 -13.57
CA ALA A 505 6.86 -1.22 -13.88
C ALA A 505 6.24 -2.59 -13.58
N PHE A 506 5.48 -2.73 -12.49
CA PHE A 506 4.74 -3.95 -12.16
C PHE A 506 3.67 -4.35 -13.20
N TYR A 507 3.21 -3.40 -14.00
CA TYR A 507 2.25 -3.65 -15.09
C TYR A 507 2.92 -3.85 -16.45
N ARG A 508 4.23 -3.63 -16.54
CA ARG A 508 5.05 -3.82 -17.75
C ARG A 508 5.89 -5.09 -17.73
N TYR A 509 6.10 -5.70 -16.56
CA TYR A 509 7.00 -6.84 -16.37
C TYR A 509 6.23 -8.08 -15.91
N ALA A 510 5.71 -8.87 -16.84
CA ALA A 510 4.85 -10.02 -16.54
C ALA A 510 5.60 -11.37 -16.47
N ARG A 511 6.93 -11.37 -16.20
CA ARG A 511 7.72 -12.60 -16.01
C ARG A 511 7.02 -13.54 -15.02
N LEU A 512 6.65 -13.02 -13.86
CA LEU A 512 5.82 -13.71 -12.88
C LEU A 512 5.12 -12.72 -11.94
N LEU A 513 3.80 -12.60 -12.03
CA LEU A 513 3.02 -11.55 -11.35
C LEU A 513 2.96 -11.69 -9.82
N SER A 514 3.27 -12.86 -9.24
CA SER A 514 3.41 -13.01 -7.79
C SER A 514 4.62 -12.24 -7.21
N ARG A 515 5.56 -11.80 -8.05
CA ARG A 515 6.66 -10.90 -7.66
C ARG A 515 6.34 -9.42 -7.89
N ASN A 516 5.16 -9.08 -8.40
CA ASN A 516 4.73 -7.70 -8.68
C ASN A 516 3.69 -7.25 -7.64
N GLU A 517 4.18 -6.99 -6.42
CA GLU A 517 3.35 -6.66 -5.26
C GLU A 517 3.99 -5.50 -4.46
N VAL A 518 3.17 -4.73 -3.75
CA VAL A 518 3.66 -3.61 -2.95
C VAL A 518 4.75 -4.09 -1.98
N GLY A 519 5.89 -3.40 -2.01
CA GLY A 519 7.08 -3.75 -1.23
C GLY A 519 7.93 -4.93 -1.72
N THR A 520 7.62 -5.49 -2.89
CA THR A 520 8.49 -6.50 -3.53
C THR A 520 9.43 -5.88 -4.56
N ASP A 521 10.54 -6.56 -4.83
CA ASP A 521 11.45 -6.24 -5.93
C ASP A 521 11.42 -7.38 -6.96
N PRO A 522 10.78 -7.19 -8.13
CA PRO A 522 10.73 -8.20 -9.19
C PRO A 522 12.09 -8.64 -9.73
N ASP A 523 13.16 -7.86 -9.56
CA ASP A 523 14.53 -8.26 -9.91
C ASP A 523 15.06 -9.33 -8.95
N LEU A 524 14.56 -9.33 -7.70
CA LEU A 524 14.88 -10.35 -6.70
C LEU A 524 13.83 -11.46 -6.77
N PHE A 525 14.19 -12.55 -7.44
CA PHE A 525 13.25 -13.63 -7.69
C PHE A 525 12.96 -14.50 -6.45
N SER A 526 14.01 -14.95 -5.75
CA SER A 526 13.87 -15.82 -4.57
C SER A 526 15.00 -15.63 -3.56
N LYS A 527 14.82 -16.15 -2.35
CA LYS A 527 15.89 -16.30 -1.34
C LYS A 527 15.84 -17.67 -0.67
N ASN A 528 17.00 -18.08 -0.14
CA ASN A 528 17.13 -19.33 0.60
C ASN A 528 16.52 -19.24 2.00
N ILE A 529 16.38 -20.40 2.65
CA ILE A 529 15.79 -20.56 3.98
C ILE A 529 16.58 -19.78 5.05
N GLU A 530 17.90 -19.72 4.93
CA GLU A 530 18.76 -18.97 5.86
C GLU A 530 18.43 -17.47 5.88
N ALA A 531 18.23 -16.86 4.72
CA ALA A 531 17.86 -15.45 4.63
C ALA A 531 16.51 -15.16 5.32
N PHE A 532 15.56 -16.10 5.23
CA PHE A 532 14.28 -16.00 5.95
C PHE A 532 14.48 -16.06 7.47
N HIS A 533 15.31 -16.97 7.97
CA HIS A 533 15.63 -17.03 9.40
C HIS A 533 16.33 -15.77 9.90
N GLN A 534 17.31 -15.25 9.15
CA GLN A 534 18.01 -14.00 9.50
C GLN A 534 17.06 -12.81 9.57
N ALA A 535 16.09 -12.72 8.65
CA ALA A 535 15.09 -11.66 8.68
C ALA A 535 14.20 -11.73 9.94
N ASN A 536 13.78 -12.93 10.34
CA ASN A 536 13.01 -13.14 11.56
C ASN A 536 13.81 -12.83 12.85
N ILE A 537 15.10 -13.20 12.89
CA ILE A 537 16.00 -12.84 13.99
C ILE A 537 16.16 -11.32 14.08
N SER A 538 16.39 -10.66 12.95
CA SER A 538 16.53 -9.20 12.89
C SER A 538 15.26 -8.48 13.37
N ARG A 539 14.07 -8.95 12.97
CA ARG A 539 12.80 -8.40 13.46
C ARG A 539 12.65 -8.58 14.96
N PHE A 540 12.93 -9.78 15.48
CA PHE A 540 12.85 -10.05 16.92
C PHE A 540 13.74 -9.11 17.76
N LEU A 541 14.93 -8.77 17.25
CA LEU A 541 15.87 -7.90 17.96
C LEU A 541 15.54 -6.41 17.86
N SER A 542 14.91 -5.96 16.77
CA SER A 542 14.68 -4.53 16.51
C SER A 542 13.23 -4.11 16.74
N HIS A 543 12.27 -4.77 16.07
CA HIS A 543 10.85 -4.42 16.09
C HIS A 543 9.99 -5.69 16.27
N PRO A 544 10.04 -6.33 17.46
CA PRO A 544 9.35 -7.61 17.71
C PRO A 544 7.82 -7.52 17.59
N ASP A 545 7.26 -6.31 17.64
CA ASP A 545 5.83 -6.04 17.52
C ASP A 545 5.40 -5.61 16.11
N ALA A 546 6.30 -5.56 15.12
CA ALA A 546 5.97 -5.18 13.75
C ALA A 546 4.84 -6.08 13.18
N LEU A 547 3.97 -5.49 12.37
CA LEU A 547 2.89 -6.25 11.74
C LEU A 547 3.47 -7.26 10.74
N LEU A 548 2.79 -8.38 10.61
CA LEU A 548 3.07 -9.44 9.65
C LEU A 548 1.86 -9.55 8.74
N CYS A 549 1.93 -8.92 7.57
CA CYS A 549 0.84 -8.92 6.60
C CYS A 549 1.18 -9.79 5.39
N THR A 550 0.14 -10.35 4.78
CA THR A 550 0.21 -11.00 3.46
C THR A 550 -0.91 -10.49 2.55
N ALA A 551 -1.90 -9.77 3.06
CA ALA A 551 -2.87 -9.01 2.28
C ALA A 551 -3.17 -7.69 2.99
N THR A 552 -3.40 -6.64 2.22
CA THR A 552 -3.82 -5.30 2.71
C THR A 552 -4.94 -4.74 1.82
N HIS A 553 -5.31 -3.47 1.97
CA HIS A 553 -6.24 -2.82 1.04
C HIS A 553 -5.54 -2.28 -0.24
N ASP A 554 -4.21 -2.34 -0.31
CA ASP A 554 -3.41 -1.82 -1.43
C ASP A 554 -2.64 -2.92 -2.17
N HIS A 555 -2.82 -4.19 -1.77
CA HIS A 555 -2.21 -5.30 -2.50
C HIS A 555 -2.68 -5.31 -3.96
N LYS A 556 -1.79 -5.67 -4.88
CA LYS A 556 -2.07 -5.78 -6.31
C LYS A 556 -2.80 -7.08 -6.64
N ARG A 557 -2.54 -8.17 -5.89
CA ARG A 557 -3.25 -9.46 -5.99
C ARG A 557 -3.47 -10.07 -4.59
N GLY A 558 -4.54 -10.84 -4.42
CA GLY A 558 -4.86 -11.51 -3.15
C GLY A 558 -3.80 -12.52 -2.72
N GLU A 559 -3.70 -12.80 -1.42
CA GLU A 559 -2.61 -13.62 -0.85
C GLU A 559 -2.56 -15.05 -1.38
N ASP A 560 -3.73 -15.63 -1.68
CA ASP A 560 -3.84 -17.00 -2.19
C ASP A 560 -3.77 -17.03 -3.72
N GLY A 561 -4.23 -15.97 -4.38
CA GLY A 561 -3.98 -15.74 -5.80
C GLY A 561 -2.50 -15.60 -6.13
N ARG A 562 -1.70 -15.00 -5.25
CA ARG A 562 -0.23 -14.98 -5.37
C ARG A 562 0.38 -16.34 -5.03
N ALA A 563 -0.10 -17.03 -4.00
CA ALA A 563 0.38 -18.37 -3.65
C ALA A 563 0.18 -19.40 -4.79
N ARG A 564 -0.89 -19.23 -5.57
CA ARG A 564 -1.15 -20.01 -6.80
C ARG A 564 -0.15 -19.69 -7.90
N LEU A 565 0.14 -18.42 -8.13
CA LEU A 565 1.15 -18.01 -9.10
C LEU A 565 2.57 -18.45 -8.72
N MET A 566 2.89 -18.54 -7.43
CA MET A 566 4.20 -19.05 -6.96
C MET A 566 4.49 -20.47 -7.47
N VAL A 567 3.47 -21.31 -7.67
CA VAL A 567 3.65 -22.67 -8.22
C VAL A 567 4.25 -22.64 -9.63
N LEU A 568 4.01 -21.58 -10.41
CA LEU A 568 4.57 -21.42 -11.75
C LEU A 568 6.10 -21.26 -11.76
N SER A 569 6.71 -20.98 -10.60
CA SER A 569 8.17 -20.99 -10.44
C SER A 569 8.76 -22.40 -10.30
N GLU A 570 7.95 -23.42 -10.05
CA GLU A 570 8.41 -24.80 -9.94
C GLU A 570 8.56 -25.40 -11.37
N PRO A 571 9.73 -25.92 -11.76
CA PRO A 571 9.94 -26.46 -13.11
C PRO A 571 8.97 -27.56 -13.51
N GLU A 572 8.48 -28.33 -12.53
CA GLU A 572 7.50 -29.40 -12.74
C GLU A 572 6.15 -28.87 -13.23
N ALA A 573 5.81 -27.60 -12.94
CA ALA A 573 4.59 -26.95 -13.42
C ALA A 573 4.61 -26.66 -14.93
N LYS A 574 5.77 -26.75 -15.59
CA LYS A 574 5.94 -26.58 -17.05
C LYS A 574 5.28 -25.31 -17.59
N TRP A 575 5.38 -24.21 -16.85
CA TRP A 575 4.69 -22.97 -17.18
C TRP A 575 5.13 -22.39 -18.54
N PRO A 576 6.44 -22.26 -18.86
CA PRO A 576 6.86 -21.76 -20.17
C PRO A 576 6.32 -22.59 -21.33
N GLU A 577 6.38 -23.92 -21.23
CA GLU A 577 5.87 -24.82 -22.26
C GLU A 577 4.35 -24.70 -22.41
N THR A 578 3.64 -24.54 -21.29
CA THR A 578 2.19 -24.32 -21.26
C THR A 578 1.81 -23.01 -21.96
N VAL A 579 2.54 -21.92 -21.70
CA VAL A 579 2.30 -20.62 -22.35
C VAL A 579 2.49 -20.70 -23.85
N MET A 580 3.58 -21.31 -24.32
CA MET A 580 3.84 -21.44 -25.76
C MET A 580 2.73 -22.25 -26.45
N HIS A 581 2.27 -23.33 -25.81
CA HIS A 581 1.14 -24.10 -26.32
C HIS A 581 -0.17 -23.28 -26.34
N TRP A 582 -0.41 -22.46 -25.31
CA TRP A 582 -1.62 -21.62 -25.25
C TRP A 582 -1.60 -20.51 -26.29
N PHE A 583 -0.44 -19.93 -26.62
CA PHE A 583 -0.32 -19.00 -27.75
C PHE A 583 -0.73 -19.66 -29.07
N GLU A 584 -0.23 -20.87 -29.35
CA GLU A 584 -0.60 -21.61 -30.56
C GLU A 584 -2.10 -21.95 -30.57
N GLN A 585 -2.63 -22.41 -29.45
CA GLN A 585 -4.03 -22.80 -29.32
C GLN A 585 -5.00 -21.62 -29.50
N ASN A 586 -4.64 -20.45 -28.98
CA ASN A 586 -5.51 -19.29 -28.94
C ASN A 586 -5.24 -18.28 -30.07
N ALA A 587 -4.32 -18.58 -30.99
CA ALA A 587 -3.94 -17.72 -32.11
C ALA A 587 -5.16 -17.21 -32.92
N ASP A 588 -6.15 -18.07 -33.16
CA ASP A 588 -7.36 -17.72 -33.92
C ASP A 588 -8.31 -16.75 -33.18
N LEU A 589 -8.11 -16.53 -31.86
CA LEU A 589 -8.88 -15.56 -31.07
C LEU A 589 -8.35 -14.14 -31.22
N HIS A 590 -7.17 -13.95 -31.82
CA HIS A 590 -6.62 -12.64 -32.10
C HIS A 590 -7.36 -12.00 -33.28
N ILE A 591 -8.47 -11.33 -32.98
CA ILE A 591 -9.19 -10.53 -33.96
C ILE A 591 -8.42 -9.22 -34.19
N LEU A 592 -8.03 -8.96 -35.44
CA LEU A 592 -7.43 -7.68 -35.84
C LEU A 592 -8.43 -6.55 -35.58
N ASP A 593 -8.03 -5.55 -34.80
CA ASP A 593 -8.83 -4.33 -34.68
C ASP A 593 -8.75 -3.47 -35.97
N HIS A 594 -9.52 -2.38 -36.02
CA HIS A 594 -9.51 -1.45 -37.17
C HIS A 594 -8.13 -0.80 -37.43
N SER A 595 -7.21 -0.85 -36.45
CA SER A 595 -5.81 -0.40 -36.56
C SER A 595 -4.82 -1.54 -36.85
N LYS A 596 -5.32 -2.76 -37.11
CA LYS A 596 -4.54 -4.00 -37.31
C LYS A 596 -3.70 -4.42 -36.10
N LYS A 597 -4.03 -3.98 -34.88
CA LYS A 597 -3.35 -4.43 -33.66
C LYS A 597 -4.04 -5.65 -33.06
N HIS A 598 -3.24 -6.60 -32.57
CA HIS A 598 -3.68 -7.73 -31.76
C HIS A 598 -3.19 -7.54 -30.32
N VAL A 599 -3.72 -8.34 -29.37
CA VAL A 599 -3.18 -8.40 -28.00
C VAL A 599 -1.71 -8.77 -28.07
N SER A 600 -0.84 -8.02 -27.40
CA SER A 600 0.59 -8.35 -27.36
C SER A 600 0.83 -9.62 -26.55
N GLN A 601 1.90 -10.39 -26.85
CA GLN A 601 2.23 -11.59 -26.07
C GLN A 601 2.48 -11.26 -24.58
N ALA A 602 3.08 -10.10 -24.29
CA ALA A 602 3.27 -9.63 -22.92
C ALA A 602 1.93 -9.41 -22.18
N ASP A 603 0.96 -8.77 -22.83
CA ASP A 603 -0.38 -8.56 -22.27
C ASP A 603 -1.16 -9.89 -22.17
N GLU A 604 -0.96 -10.81 -23.10
CA GLU A 604 -1.58 -12.12 -23.09
C GLU A 604 -1.06 -13.00 -21.93
N ILE A 605 0.26 -13.02 -21.67
CA ILE A 605 0.85 -13.65 -20.48
C ILE A 605 0.27 -13.03 -19.20
N PHE A 606 0.12 -11.69 -19.18
CA PHE A 606 -0.50 -10.99 -18.07
C PHE A 606 -1.95 -11.43 -17.85
N ILE A 607 -2.73 -11.60 -18.93
CA ILE A 607 -4.10 -12.10 -18.90
C ILE A 607 -4.14 -13.54 -18.37
N TYR A 608 -3.29 -14.45 -18.87
CA TYR A 608 -3.25 -15.84 -18.39
C TYR A 608 -2.95 -15.92 -16.90
N GLN A 609 -1.93 -15.20 -16.42
CA GLN A 609 -1.60 -15.18 -15.00
C GLN A 609 -2.71 -14.51 -14.16
N THR A 610 -3.40 -13.50 -14.70
CA THR A 610 -4.56 -12.90 -14.04
C THR A 610 -5.71 -13.90 -13.89
N LEU A 611 -6.01 -14.67 -14.95
CA LEU A 611 -7.01 -15.73 -14.91
C LEU A 611 -6.63 -16.79 -13.89
N ILE A 612 -5.38 -17.26 -13.90
CA ILE A 612 -4.86 -18.23 -12.92
C ILE A 612 -5.03 -17.68 -11.50
N SER A 613 -4.56 -16.46 -11.23
CA SER A 613 -4.57 -15.86 -9.89
C SER A 613 -5.99 -15.65 -9.35
N ALA A 614 -6.91 -15.15 -10.17
CA ALA A 614 -8.26 -14.77 -9.75
C ALA A 614 -9.31 -15.89 -9.92
N TRP A 615 -8.92 -17.06 -10.45
CA TRP A 615 -9.84 -18.15 -10.77
C TRP A 615 -10.66 -18.58 -9.54
N PRO A 616 -12.00 -18.57 -9.61
CA PRO A 616 -12.83 -18.95 -8.48
C PRO A 616 -12.77 -20.45 -8.17
N LEU A 617 -12.79 -20.80 -6.88
CA LEU A 617 -12.94 -22.19 -6.43
C LEU A 617 -14.41 -22.62 -6.37
N ASN A 618 -15.34 -21.70 -6.09
CA ASN A 618 -16.77 -22.00 -6.02
C ASN A 618 -17.46 -21.67 -7.34
N LYS A 619 -18.40 -22.53 -7.75
CA LYS A 619 -19.20 -22.32 -8.96
C LYS A 619 -20.04 -21.04 -8.91
N SER A 620 -20.53 -20.66 -7.73
CA SER A 620 -21.31 -19.43 -7.53
C SER A 620 -20.56 -18.17 -7.94
N ASP A 621 -19.24 -18.19 -7.77
CA ASP A 621 -18.41 -16.99 -7.90
C ASP A 621 -18.06 -16.68 -9.36
N PHE A 622 -18.34 -17.62 -10.28
CA PHE A 622 -18.15 -17.43 -11.72
C PHE A 622 -19.14 -16.42 -12.34
N SER A 623 -20.28 -16.12 -11.69
CA SER A 623 -21.25 -15.18 -12.26
C SER A 623 -20.73 -13.74 -12.32
N ASP A 624 -19.99 -13.30 -11.31
CA ASP A 624 -19.38 -11.95 -11.23
C ASP A 624 -17.96 -11.92 -11.83
N PHE A 625 -17.34 -13.08 -12.06
CA PHE A 625 -15.95 -13.19 -12.51
C PHE A 625 -15.64 -12.41 -13.80
N PRO A 626 -16.45 -12.47 -14.88
CA PRO A 626 -16.21 -11.68 -16.09
C PRO A 626 -16.19 -10.15 -15.84
N HIS A 627 -17.04 -9.66 -14.95
CA HIS A 627 -17.12 -8.24 -14.63
C HIS A 627 -15.85 -7.76 -13.89
N ARG A 628 -15.43 -8.51 -12.88
CA ARG A 628 -14.19 -8.26 -12.12
C ARG A 628 -12.97 -8.20 -13.05
N LEU A 629 -12.84 -9.18 -13.95
CA LEU A 629 -11.72 -9.26 -14.88
C LEU A 629 -11.68 -8.07 -15.86
N ARG A 630 -12.82 -7.67 -16.43
CA ARG A 630 -12.88 -6.52 -17.36
C ARG A 630 -12.44 -5.23 -16.69
N SER A 631 -12.96 -4.95 -15.48
CA SER A 631 -12.60 -3.76 -14.72
C SER A 631 -11.11 -3.75 -14.38
N TYR A 632 -10.57 -4.88 -13.96
CA TYR A 632 -9.15 -5.01 -13.65
C TYR A 632 -8.25 -4.83 -14.87
N LEU A 633 -8.57 -5.47 -16.00
CA LEU A 633 -7.72 -5.42 -17.20
C LEU A 633 -7.59 -4.00 -17.74
N THR A 634 -8.67 -3.22 -17.78
CA THR A 634 -8.59 -1.80 -18.18
C THR A 634 -7.65 -1.01 -17.27
N LYS A 635 -7.76 -1.19 -15.95
CA LYS A 635 -6.86 -0.55 -15.00
C LYS A 635 -5.41 -0.98 -15.26
N ALA A 636 -5.14 -2.28 -15.35
CA ALA A 636 -3.80 -2.81 -15.57
C ALA A 636 -3.15 -2.28 -16.86
N LEU A 637 -3.89 -2.23 -17.97
CA LEU A 637 -3.40 -1.70 -19.24
C LEU A 637 -3.11 -0.20 -19.17
N ARG A 638 -3.92 0.58 -18.45
CA ARG A 638 -3.69 2.03 -18.28
C ARG A 638 -2.55 2.35 -17.32
N GLU A 639 -2.35 1.55 -16.26
CA GLU A 639 -1.18 1.65 -15.38
C GLU A 639 0.11 1.28 -16.14
N SER A 640 0.06 0.29 -17.05
CA SER A 640 1.21 -0.04 -17.89
C SER A 640 1.62 1.14 -18.77
N GLY A 641 0.66 1.93 -19.28
CA GLY A 641 0.96 3.14 -20.04
C GLY A 641 1.66 2.91 -21.38
N LEU A 642 1.71 1.67 -21.88
CA LEU A 642 2.37 1.31 -23.14
C LEU A 642 1.43 1.48 -24.35
N SER A 643 0.35 0.71 -24.39
CA SER A 643 -0.62 0.72 -25.50
C SER A 643 -1.81 1.62 -25.25
N THR A 644 -2.16 1.87 -23.99
CA THR A 644 -3.21 2.79 -23.54
C THR A 644 -2.76 3.46 -22.23
N ARG A 645 -3.32 4.62 -21.90
CA ARG A 645 -2.91 5.43 -20.73
C ARG A 645 -4.13 6.09 -20.10
N TRP A 646 -4.02 6.49 -18.84
CA TRP A 646 -5.09 7.22 -18.15
C TRP A 646 -5.44 8.57 -18.80
N ASP A 647 -4.44 9.25 -19.36
CA ASP A 647 -4.58 10.57 -19.96
C ASP A 647 -4.94 10.58 -21.44
N ALA A 648 -4.60 9.52 -22.16
CA ALA A 648 -5.02 9.30 -23.54
C ALA A 648 -5.42 7.83 -23.76
N PRO A 649 -6.64 7.42 -23.37
CA PRO A 649 -7.07 6.03 -23.49
C PRO A 649 -7.21 5.59 -24.96
N ASP A 650 -6.59 4.47 -25.33
CA ASP A 650 -6.87 3.73 -26.58
C ASP A 650 -8.01 2.74 -26.32
N ILE A 651 -9.25 3.24 -26.45
CA ILE A 651 -10.46 2.46 -26.20
C ILE A 651 -10.58 1.26 -27.16
N THR A 652 -9.99 1.34 -28.35
CA THR A 652 -9.98 0.23 -29.31
C THR A 652 -9.13 -0.91 -28.78
N TYR A 653 -7.88 -0.62 -28.39
CA TYR A 653 -6.99 -1.63 -27.82
C TYR A 653 -7.53 -2.23 -26.52
N GLU A 654 -8.10 -1.39 -25.64
CA GLU A 654 -8.75 -1.84 -24.39
C GLU A 654 -9.86 -2.86 -24.68
N LYS A 655 -10.72 -2.59 -25.67
CA LYS A 655 -11.79 -3.50 -26.07
C LYS A 655 -11.24 -4.78 -26.71
N THR A 656 -10.18 -4.70 -27.51
CA THR A 656 -9.52 -5.87 -28.11
C THR A 656 -9.03 -6.83 -27.02
N CYS A 657 -8.31 -6.32 -26.01
CA CYS A 657 -7.81 -7.14 -24.90
C CYS A 657 -8.96 -7.71 -24.04
N GLN A 658 -9.98 -6.90 -23.75
CA GLN A 658 -11.16 -7.37 -23.03
C GLN A 658 -11.91 -8.47 -23.78
N ASN A 659 -12.11 -8.31 -25.09
CA ASN A 659 -12.80 -9.29 -25.92
C ASN A 659 -12.01 -10.60 -25.98
N PHE A 660 -10.70 -10.53 -26.18
CA PHE A 660 -9.82 -11.70 -26.15
C PHE A 660 -9.96 -12.46 -24.82
N MET A 661 -9.78 -11.78 -23.69
CA MET A 661 -9.91 -12.39 -22.36
C MET A 661 -11.30 -13.00 -22.12
N MET A 662 -12.36 -12.38 -22.64
CA MET A 662 -13.72 -12.93 -22.52
C MET A 662 -13.95 -14.13 -23.43
N GLN A 663 -13.36 -14.15 -24.64
CA GLN A 663 -13.43 -15.30 -25.53
C GLN A 663 -12.74 -16.52 -24.95
N LEU A 664 -11.60 -16.35 -24.24
CA LEU A 664 -10.93 -17.45 -23.51
C LEU A 664 -11.88 -18.19 -22.56
N LEU A 665 -12.88 -17.50 -21.99
CA LEU A 665 -13.88 -18.10 -21.08
C LEU A 665 -15.04 -18.80 -21.81
N CYS A 666 -15.18 -18.59 -23.13
CA CYS A 666 -16.31 -19.08 -23.93
C CYS A 666 -15.93 -20.19 -24.92
N VAL A 667 -14.63 -20.41 -25.16
CA VAL A 667 -14.12 -21.43 -26.09
C VAL A 667 -13.58 -22.65 -25.34
N PRO A 668 -13.27 -23.78 -26.01
CA PRO A 668 -12.77 -24.99 -25.34
C PRO A 668 -11.54 -24.78 -24.44
N PHE A 669 -10.76 -23.72 -24.68
CA PHE A 669 -9.64 -23.29 -23.82
C PHE A 669 -10.02 -23.17 -22.33
N VAL A 670 -11.25 -22.75 -22.00
CA VAL A 670 -11.71 -22.62 -20.61
C VAL A 670 -11.54 -23.93 -19.81
N LYS A 671 -11.67 -25.08 -20.48
CA LYS A 671 -11.44 -26.39 -19.87
C LYS A 671 -9.95 -26.65 -19.64
N ASN A 672 -9.09 -26.25 -20.57
CA ASN A 672 -7.64 -26.43 -20.48
C ASN A 672 -7.06 -25.62 -19.31
N ILE A 673 -7.42 -24.33 -19.21
CA ILE A 673 -6.98 -23.49 -18.09
C ILE A 673 -7.57 -23.97 -16.76
N ALA A 674 -8.82 -24.42 -16.73
CA ALA A 674 -9.42 -24.99 -15.52
C ALA A 674 -8.70 -26.28 -15.07
N THR A 675 -8.34 -27.17 -15.99
CA THR A 675 -7.55 -28.37 -15.68
C THR A 675 -6.19 -27.98 -15.11
N PHE A 676 -5.45 -27.10 -15.79
CA PHE A 676 -4.15 -26.63 -15.31
C PHE A 676 -4.24 -26.02 -13.89
N ILE A 677 -5.26 -25.18 -13.65
CA ILE A 677 -5.48 -24.58 -12.33
C ILE A 677 -5.82 -25.63 -11.29
N ASN A 678 -6.64 -26.63 -11.62
CA ASN A 678 -6.96 -27.74 -10.71
C ASN A 678 -5.71 -28.55 -10.37
N ASP A 679 -4.81 -28.80 -11.33
CA ASP A 679 -3.59 -29.57 -11.11
C ASP A 679 -2.63 -28.86 -10.12
N ILE A 680 -2.46 -27.54 -10.25
CA ILE A 680 -1.59 -26.77 -9.33
C ILE A 680 -2.27 -26.41 -8.00
N SER A 681 -3.60 -26.54 -7.91
CA SER A 681 -4.41 -26.04 -6.81
C SER A 681 -4.06 -26.61 -5.43
N PRO A 682 -3.81 -27.93 -5.26
CA PRO A 682 -3.40 -28.47 -3.97
C PRO A 682 -2.06 -27.90 -3.46
N ALA A 683 -1.07 -27.75 -4.36
CA ALA A 683 0.20 -27.11 -4.03
C ALA A 683 0.03 -25.62 -3.68
N ALA A 684 -0.83 -24.91 -4.42
CA ALA A 684 -1.18 -23.51 -4.14
C ALA A 684 -1.87 -23.33 -2.78
N ALA A 685 -2.76 -24.25 -2.41
CA ALA A 685 -3.41 -24.27 -1.10
C ALA A 685 -2.37 -24.50 0.01
N MET A 686 -1.42 -25.43 -0.18
CA MET A 686 -0.31 -25.63 0.75
C MET A 686 0.57 -24.39 0.89
N ASN A 687 0.93 -23.70 -0.20
CA ASN A 687 1.66 -22.43 -0.14
C ASN A 687 0.90 -21.38 0.69
N SER A 688 -0.41 -21.30 0.50
CA SER A 688 -1.29 -20.39 1.23
C SER A 688 -1.34 -20.72 2.74
N LEU A 689 -1.47 -22.00 3.09
CA LEU A 689 -1.42 -22.44 4.48
C LEU A 689 -0.04 -22.19 5.10
N THR A 690 1.06 -22.43 4.37
CA THR A 690 2.42 -22.07 4.81
C THR A 690 2.50 -20.57 5.15
N GLN A 691 1.98 -19.67 4.31
CA GLN A 691 1.93 -18.23 4.63
C GLN A 691 1.19 -17.96 5.94
N VAL A 692 0.03 -18.59 6.16
CA VAL A 692 -0.76 -18.46 7.40
C VAL A 692 0.01 -18.94 8.63
N ILE A 693 0.62 -20.13 8.57
CA ILE A 693 1.38 -20.71 9.68
C ILE A 693 2.55 -19.77 10.02
N LEU A 694 3.33 -19.35 9.02
CA LEU A 694 4.46 -18.45 9.22
C LEU A 694 4.01 -17.12 9.83
N ARG A 695 2.97 -16.48 9.28
CA ARG A 695 2.39 -15.22 9.77
C ARG A 695 2.01 -15.31 11.25
N CYS A 696 1.50 -16.46 11.70
CA CYS A 696 1.07 -16.63 13.09
C CYS A 696 2.22 -17.00 14.05
N MET A 697 3.32 -17.59 13.55
CA MET A 697 4.32 -18.27 14.39
C MET A 697 5.67 -17.56 14.49
N VAL A 698 6.04 -16.73 13.51
CA VAL A 698 7.31 -15.97 13.55
C VAL A 698 7.21 -14.78 14.52
N PRO A 699 8.33 -14.12 14.89
CA PRO A 699 8.31 -12.88 15.66
C PRO A 699 7.55 -11.78 14.91
N GLY A 700 6.77 -10.97 15.62
CA GLY A 700 5.83 -10.01 15.04
C GLY A 700 4.37 -10.26 15.44
N VAL A 701 3.50 -9.36 14.98
CA VAL A 701 2.06 -9.39 15.24
C VAL A 701 1.34 -9.75 13.93
N PRO A 702 0.66 -10.92 13.83
CA PRO A 702 -0.11 -11.27 12.64
C PRO A 702 -1.20 -10.23 12.38
N ASP A 703 -1.20 -9.69 11.16
CA ASP A 703 -2.25 -8.82 10.64
C ASP A 703 -3.11 -9.58 9.65
N LEU A 704 -4.43 -9.47 9.82
CA LEU A 704 -5.41 -10.13 8.98
C LEU A 704 -6.28 -9.10 8.30
N TYR A 705 -6.24 -9.06 6.97
CA TYR A 705 -7.16 -8.24 6.19
C TYR A 705 -8.56 -8.85 6.19
N GLN A 706 -9.60 -8.01 6.16
CA GLN A 706 -10.98 -8.48 6.28
C GLN A 706 -11.35 -9.58 5.27
N GLY A 707 -11.95 -10.65 5.80
CA GLY A 707 -12.43 -11.81 5.05
C GLY A 707 -11.35 -12.78 4.59
N ARG A 708 -10.06 -12.54 4.90
CA ARG A 708 -8.95 -13.40 4.49
C ARG A 708 -8.72 -14.60 5.40
N GLU A 709 -9.67 -14.86 6.30
CA GLU A 709 -9.88 -16.18 6.89
C GLU A 709 -10.25 -17.22 5.82
N ASP A 710 -10.94 -16.79 4.76
CA ASP A 710 -11.26 -17.57 3.56
C ASP A 710 -10.19 -17.37 2.48
N TRP A 711 -10.35 -18.07 1.35
CA TRP A 711 -9.47 -17.94 0.20
C TRP A 711 -9.58 -16.55 -0.46
N ASP A 712 -8.43 -15.95 -0.77
CA ASP A 712 -8.25 -14.61 -1.30
C ASP A 712 -7.75 -14.63 -2.74
N PHE A 713 -8.71 -14.53 -3.66
CA PHE A 713 -8.48 -14.38 -5.09
C PHE A 713 -8.89 -12.97 -5.58
N SER A 714 -8.80 -11.95 -4.72
CA SER A 714 -9.04 -10.58 -5.16
C SER A 714 -7.92 -10.04 -6.05
N LEU A 715 -8.28 -9.07 -6.88
CA LEU A 715 -7.38 -8.23 -7.67
C LEU A 715 -7.22 -6.87 -6.97
N VAL A 716 -6.42 -5.97 -7.56
CA VAL A 716 -6.18 -4.63 -7.01
C VAL A 716 -7.50 -3.84 -6.80
N ASP A 717 -7.47 -2.88 -5.87
CA ASP A 717 -8.53 -1.89 -5.61
C ASP A 717 -9.21 -1.42 -6.93
N PRO A 718 -10.56 -1.49 -7.04
CA PRO A 718 -11.54 -1.77 -5.97
C PRO A 718 -11.89 -3.24 -5.71
N ASP A 719 -11.31 -4.21 -6.41
CA ASP A 719 -11.73 -5.62 -6.26
C ASP A 719 -11.40 -6.22 -4.87
N ASN A 720 -10.30 -5.78 -4.25
CA ASN A 720 -9.92 -6.15 -2.88
C ASN A 720 -10.72 -5.40 -1.79
N ARG A 721 -11.65 -4.52 -2.16
CA ARG A 721 -12.52 -3.78 -1.24
C ARG A 721 -13.98 -4.25 -1.28
N ARG A 722 -14.26 -5.37 -1.97
CA ARG A 722 -15.60 -5.97 -2.01
C ARG A 722 -16.09 -6.34 -0.60
N PRO A 723 -17.41 -6.33 -0.36
CA PRO A 723 -18.00 -6.69 0.93
C PRO A 723 -17.61 -8.11 1.37
N VAL A 724 -17.48 -8.29 2.68
CA VAL A 724 -17.15 -9.59 3.30
C VAL A 724 -18.42 -10.25 3.83
N ASN A 725 -18.60 -11.55 3.54
CA ASN A 725 -19.71 -12.33 4.10
C ASN A 725 -19.34 -12.85 5.50
N TYR A 726 -19.48 -11.99 6.50
CA TYR A 726 -19.16 -12.33 7.89
C TYR A 726 -20.09 -13.40 8.50
N LEU A 727 -21.35 -13.49 8.05
CA LEU A 727 -22.28 -14.52 8.50
C LEU A 727 -21.75 -15.92 8.16
N LYS A 728 -21.31 -16.14 6.91
CA LYS A 728 -20.67 -17.39 6.48
C LYS A 728 -19.45 -17.72 7.35
N LEU A 729 -18.59 -16.73 7.61
CA LEU A 729 -17.39 -16.92 8.42
C LEU A 729 -17.73 -17.28 9.87
N GLN A 730 -18.76 -16.66 10.44
CA GLN A 730 -19.21 -16.97 11.78
C GLN A 730 -19.81 -18.38 11.87
N GLU A 731 -20.70 -18.75 10.95
CA GLU A 731 -21.31 -20.08 10.88
C GLU A 731 -20.24 -21.18 10.73
N ASN A 732 -19.23 -20.95 9.89
CA ASN A 732 -18.10 -21.86 9.73
C ASN A 732 -17.31 -22.07 11.02
N LEU A 733 -17.08 -21.01 11.80
CA LEU A 733 -16.33 -21.07 13.06
C LEU A 733 -17.15 -21.67 14.22
N GLU A 734 -18.47 -21.63 14.13
CA GLU A 734 -19.39 -22.24 15.08
C GLU A 734 -19.43 -23.77 14.98
N GLN A 735 -19.17 -24.31 13.80
CA GLN A 735 -19.09 -25.75 13.55
C GLN A 735 -17.79 -26.32 14.12
N GLU A 736 -17.88 -27.24 15.08
CA GLU A 736 -16.73 -28.01 15.54
C GLU A 736 -16.43 -29.09 14.50
N VAL A 737 -15.35 -28.93 13.74
CA VAL A 737 -14.97 -29.85 12.66
C VAL A 737 -13.54 -30.31 12.85
N ASP A 738 -13.33 -31.62 12.67
CA ASP A 738 -12.01 -32.25 12.62
C ASP A 738 -11.19 -31.68 11.44
N LEU A 739 -9.95 -31.25 11.71
CA LEU A 739 -9.05 -30.73 10.68
C LEU A 739 -8.79 -31.75 9.57
N LEU A 740 -8.75 -33.05 9.89
CA LEU A 740 -8.56 -34.09 8.87
C LEU A 740 -9.75 -34.18 7.90
N ALA A 741 -10.96 -33.86 8.38
CA ALA A 741 -12.13 -33.74 7.51
C ALA A 741 -12.03 -32.49 6.63
N LEU A 742 -11.63 -31.35 7.19
CA LEU A 742 -11.46 -30.09 6.46
C LEU A 742 -10.37 -30.15 5.38
N VAL A 743 -9.34 -30.96 5.59
CA VAL A 743 -8.32 -31.24 4.56
C VAL A 743 -8.93 -31.85 3.31
N ARG A 744 -9.96 -32.71 3.43
CA ARG A 744 -10.64 -33.32 2.28
C ARG A 744 -11.59 -32.36 1.55
N SER A 745 -12.01 -31.29 2.21
CA SER A 745 -12.90 -30.26 1.66
C SER A 745 -12.23 -28.89 1.53
N TRP A 746 -10.90 -28.84 1.48
CA TRP A 746 -10.10 -27.62 1.63
C TRP A 746 -10.53 -26.45 0.73
N ARG A 747 -11.11 -26.74 -0.45
CA ARG A 747 -11.62 -25.75 -1.41
C ARG A 747 -12.69 -24.83 -0.83
N ASP A 748 -13.41 -25.24 0.23
CA ASP A 748 -14.42 -24.42 0.88
C ASP A 748 -13.85 -23.31 1.78
N GLY A 749 -12.53 -23.32 2.02
CA GLY A 749 -11.80 -22.32 2.81
C GLY A 749 -11.81 -22.55 4.32
N LYS A 750 -12.63 -23.48 4.82
CA LYS A 750 -12.79 -23.71 6.26
C LYS A 750 -11.48 -24.17 6.93
N ILE A 751 -10.65 -24.92 6.21
CA ILE A 751 -9.32 -25.34 6.72
C ILE A 751 -8.43 -24.15 7.06
N LYS A 752 -8.43 -23.11 6.23
CA LYS A 752 -7.63 -21.89 6.43
C LYS A 752 -8.11 -21.13 7.67
N GLN A 753 -9.42 -20.92 7.79
CA GLN A 753 -10.03 -20.30 8.96
C GLN A 753 -9.77 -21.09 10.25
N ALA A 754 -9.89 -22.43 10.21
CA ALA A 754 -9.65 -23.28 11.37
C ALA A 754 -8.20 -23.24 11.86
N ILE A 755 -7.22 -23.18 10.93
CA ILE A 755 -5.80 -23.02 11.26
C ILE A 755 -5.54 -21.65 11.89
N ILE A 756 -6.11 -20.57 11.33
CA ILE A 756 -6.03 -19.22 11.91
C ILE A 756 -6.60 -19.23 13.34
N TYR A 757 -7.81 -19.78 13.54
CA TYR A 757 -8.45 -19.89 14.85
C TYR A 757 -7.57 -20.61 15.88
N LYS A 758 -7.03 -21.79 15.53
CA LYS A 758 -6.16 -22.55 16.44
C LYS A 758 -4.91 -21.79 16.84
N PHE A 759 -4.28 -21.10 15.90
CA PHE A 759 -3.02 -20.41 16.15
C PHE A 759 -3.16 -19.06 16.81
N LEU A 760 -4.20 -18.30 16.49
CA LEU A 760 -4.54 -17.11 17.28
C LEU A 760 -4.97 -17.50 18.70
N GLY A 761 -5.69 -18.63 18.86
CA GLY A 761 -5.96 -19.25 20.16
C GLY A 761 -4.67 -19.60 20.92
N LEU A 762 -3.67 -20.17 20.23
CA LEU A 762 -2.37 -20.46 20.81
C LEU A 762 -1.65 -19.19 21.30
N ARG A 763 -1.66 -18.12 20.50
CA ARG A 763 -1.10 -16.81 20.88
C ARG A 763 -1.83 -16.20 22.07
N LYS A 764 -3.15 -16.39 22.16
CA LYS A 764 -3.97 -15.95 23.30
C LYS A 764 -3.66 -16.73 24.58
N ASN A 765 -3.46 -18.03 24.48
CA ASN A 765 -3.23 -18.91 25.63
C ASN A 765 -1.79 -18.85 26.15
N TYR A 766 -0.81 -18.61 25.26
CA TYR A 766 0.61 -18.54 25.61
C TYR A 766 1.27 -17.25 25.11
N PRO A 767 0.80 -16.05 25.51
CA PRO A 767 1.30 -14.79 24.95
C PRO A 767 2.82 -14.61 25.11
N GLN A 768 3.39 -15.08 26.22
CA GLN A 768 4.80 -14.92 26.55
C GLN A 768 5.77 -15.55 25.54
N ILE A 769 5.40 -16.66 24.87
CA ILE A 769 6.26 -17.28 23.86
C ILE A 769 6.30 -16.46 22.56
N PHE A 770 5.24 -15.69 22.29
CA PHE A 770 5.14 -14.90 21.07
C PHE A 770 5.68 -13.48 21.24
N THR A 771 5.53 -12.89 22.43
CA THR A 771 6.07 -11.57 22.76
C THR A 771 7.56 -11.61 23.12
N ASN A 772 7.96 -12.56 24.00
CA ASN A 772 9.30 -12.59 24.59
C ASN A 772 10.08 -13.87 24.28
N GLY A 773 9.43 -14.87 23.67
CA GLY A 773 10.07 -16.15 23.36
C GLY A 773 11.10 -16.01 22.26
N ARG A 774 12.28 -16.60 22.50
CA ARG A 774 13.41 -16.61 21.56
C ARG A 774 13.01 -17.31 20.27
N TYR A 775 13.63 -16.90 19.17
CA TYR A 775 13.52 -17.54 17.87
C TYR A 775 14.84 -18.19 17.50
N GLU A 776 14.80 -19.45 17.09
CA GLU A 776 15.99 -20.18 16.65
C GLU A 776 15.64 -21.09 15.48
N LYS A 777 16.48 -21.11 14.45
CA LYS A 777 16.31 -22.02 13.30
C LYS A 777 16.55 -23.46 13.72
N VAL A 778 15.85 -24.40 13.09
CA VAL A 778 16.06 -25.83 13.29
C VAL A 778 16.72 -26.37 12.04
N LEU A 779 17.87 -27.05 12.19
CA LEU A 779 18.59 -27.64 11.06
C LEU A 779 17.78 -28.80 10.49
N VAL A 780 17.67 -28.86 9.16
CA VAL A 780 17.05 -29.95 8.42
C VAL A 780 18.10 -30.58 7.50
N GLU A 781 18.21 -31.90 7.52
CA GLU A 781 19.07 -32.66 6.61
C GLU A 781 18.28 -33.76 5.89
N GLY A 782 18.81 -34.23 4.77
CA GLY A 782 18.21 -35.27 3.94
C GLY A 782 17.70 -34.73 2.60
N PRO A 783 17.08 -35.60 1.77
CA PRO A 783 16.73 -35.26 0.39
C PRO A 783 15.74 -34.10 0.23
N LEU A 784 14.91 -33.83 1.25
CA LEU A 784 13.90 -32.76 1.24
C LEU A 784 14.28 -31.55 2.12
N SER A 785 15.56 -31.38 2.49
CA SER A 785 15.98 -30.26 3.35
C SER A 785 15.60 -28.87 2.79
N ASP A 786 15.68 -28.69 1.46
CA ASP A 786 15.30 -27.44 0.79
C ASP A 786 13.77 -27.23 0.71
N HIS A 787 12.98 -28.27 0.95
CA HIS A 787 11.51 -28.20 0.97
C HIS A 787 10.96 -27.87 2.36
N VAL A 788 11.76 -27.97 3.42
CA VAL A 788 11.30 -27.86 4.81
C VAL A 788 11.86 -26.62 5.46
N VAL A 789 10.97 -25.76 5.97
CA VAL A 789 11.33 -24.62 6.81
C VAL A 789 10.98 -24.97 8.25
N ALA A 790 11.98 -25.04 9.12
CA ALA A 790 11.80 -25.41 10.51
C ALA A 790 12.45 -24.40 11.47
N PHE A 791 11.74 -24.07 12.56
CA PHE A 791 12.27 -23.23 13.63
C PHE A 791 11.59 -23.52 14.96
N GLN A 792 12.23 -23.10 16.04
CA GLN A 792 11.68 -23.16 17.39
C GLN A 792 11.44 -21.78 17.97
N ARG A 793 10.33 -21.67 18.72
CA ARG A 793 10.04 -20.57 19.65
C ARG A 793 10.10 -21.11 21.07
N PHE A 794 10.80 -20.45 21.98
CA PHE A 794 10.86 -20.96 23.35
C PHE A 794 11.04 -19.90 24.43
N THR A 795 10.53 -20.26 25.61
CA THR A 795 10.83 -19.62 26.89
C THR A 795 11.40 -20.68 27.83
N LYS A 796 11.57 -20.33 29.11
CA LYS A 796 11.95 -21.31 30.15
C LYS A 796 10.91 -22.43 30.34
N TYR A 797 9.62 -22.16 30.09
CA TYR A 797 8.51 -23.05 30.49
C TYR A 797 7.83 -23.76 29.32
N ILE A 798 7.89 -23.17 28.13
CA ILE A 798 7.18 -23.65 26.94
C ILE A 798 8.10 -23.57 25.73
N LYS A 799 8.03 -24.59 24.88
CA LYS A 799 8.71 -24.67 23.59
C LYS A 799 7.70 -25.00 22.50
N ILE A 800 7.87 -24.40 21.34
CA ILE A 800 7.10 -24.69 20.12
C ILE A 800 8.09 -24.97 19.00
N ILE A 801 7.87 -26.05 18.24
CA ILE A 801 8.54 -26.32 16.97
C ILE A 801 7.52 -26.10 15.85
N VAL A 802 7.94 -25.39 14.82
CA VAL A 802 7.14 -25.12 13.62
C VAL A 802 7.85 -25.76 12.44
N ILE A 803 7.12 -26.55 11.67
CA ILE A 803 7.60 -27.23 10.47
C ILE A 803 6.60 -26.96 9.36
N VAL A 804 7.04 -26.32 8.28
CA VAL A 804 6.22 -26.02 7.10
C VAL A 804 6.97 -26.35 5.82
N THR A 805 6.24 -26.48 4.71
CA THR A 805 6.83 -26.79 3.41
C THR A 805 6.82 -25.62 2.42
N ARG A 806 7.82 -25.61 1.55
CA ARG A 806 7.91 -24.81 0.31
C ARG A 806 8.10 -25.73 -0.89
N PHE A 807 7.78 -25.22 -2.08
CA PHE A 807 7.84 -25.97 -3.35
C PHE A 807 6.94 -27.21 -3.31
N ASN A 808 5.67 -26.94 -3.07
CA ASN A 808 4.67 -27.96 -2.79
C ASN A 808 4.24 -28.71 -4.05
N PHE A 809 4.51 -28.19 -5.25
CA PHE A 809 4.21 -28.92 -6.48
C PHE A 809 5.22 -30.04 -6.71
N SER A 810 6.52 -29.80 -6.49
CA SER A 810 7.56 -30.84 -6.54
C SER A 810 7.37 -31.93 -5.46
N LEU A 811 6.64 -31.65 -4.37
CA LEU A 811 6.27 -32.62 -3.33
C LEU A 811 5.07 -33.51 -3.72
N ASN A 812 4.52 -33.35 -4.93
CA ASN A 812 3.36 -34.10 -5.45
C ASN A 812 2.17 -34.08 -4.48
N ILE A 813 1.84 -32.88 -3.98
CA ILE A 813 0.68 -32.71 -3.08
C ILE A 813 -0.60 -33.10 -3.81
N ASN A 814 -1.32 -34.07 -3.27
CA ASN A 814 -2.56 -34.58 -3.86
C ASN A 814 -3.78 -33.74 -3.44
N GLU A 815 -4.96 -34.13 -3.92
CA GLU A 815 -6.23 -33.44 -3.62
C GLU A 815 -6.66 -33.42 -2.15
N TYR A 816 -6.03 -34.25 -1.32
CA TYR A 816 -6.20 -34.30 0.13
C TYR A 816 -5.04 -33.61 0.86
N LEU A 817 -4.30 -32.73 0.18
CA LEU A 817 -3.15 -32.00 0.71
C LEU A 817 -2.03 -32.90 1.28
N GLN A 818 -1.98 -34.18 0.89
CA GLN A 818 -0.98 -35.14 1.37
C GLN A 818 0.21 -35.24 0.42
N SER A 819 1.40 -35.52 0.96
CA SER A 819 2.59 -35.86 0.20
C SER A 819 2.97 -37.33 0.35
N TYR A 820 3.27 -38.02 -0.75
CA TYR A 820 3.80 -39.39 -0.77
C TYR A 820 5.24 -39.44 -1.30
N HIS A 821 6.00 -38.36 -1.08
CA HIS A 821 7.37 -38.28 -1.55
C HIS A 821 8.31 -39.13 -0.67
N ASP A 822 8.99 -40.13 -1.25
CA ASP A 822 9.83 -41.08 -0.50
C ASP A 822 10.97 -40.42 0.28
N GLY A 823 11.45 -39.26 -0.18
CA GLY A 823 12.45 -38.45 0.51
C GLY A 823 12.10 -38.06 1.96
N TRP A 824 10.82 -38.12 2.36
CA TRP A 824 10.41 -37.93 3.76
C TRP A 824 11.04 -38.97 4.70
N ASN A 825 11.27 -40.20 4.24
CA ASN A 825 11.81 -41.30 5.05
C ASN A 825 13.25 -41.06 5.52
N GLU A 826 14.00 -40.22 4.78
CA GLU A 826 15.40 -39.90 5.03
C GLU A 826 15.60 -38.47 5.57
N THR A 827 14.57 -37.64 5.54
CA THR A 827 14.65 -36.23 5.95
C THR A 827 14.43 -36.10 7.46
N LYS A 828 15.32 -35.35 8.12
CA LYS A 828 15.40 -35.26 9.59
C LYS A 828 15.58 -33.82 10.05
N ILE A 829 15.11 -33.55 11.27
CA ILE A 829 15.35 -32.28 11.97
C ILE A 829 16.20 -32.48 13.23
N PHE A 830 17.08 -31.53 13.49
CA PHE A 830 18.00 -31.56 14.63
C PHE A 830 17.58 -30.54 15.68
N LEU A 831 17.24 -31.06 16.86
CA LEU A 831 16.84 -30.29 18.02
C LEU A 831 18.02 -30.24 19.02
N HIS A 832 18.20 -29.10 19.70
CA HIS A 832 19.30 -28.93 20.68
C HIS A 832 19.31 -29.99 21.80
N GLU A 833 20.51 -30.38 22.25
CA GLU A 833 20.76 -31.55 23.13
C GLU A 833 20.02 -31.54 24.48
N ASP A 834 19.63 -30.38 25.00
CA ASP A 834 18.87 -30.19 26.25
C ASP A 834 17.41 -30.72 26.20
N LEU A 835 17.07 -31.53 25.19
CA LEU A 835 15.72 -32.02 24.91
C LEU A 835 15.55 -33.54 25.04
N LYS A 836 16.58 -34.27 25.49
CA LYS A 836 16.46 -35.73 25.74
C LYS A 836 15.28 -36.00 26.68
N ASN A 837 14.32 -36.81 26.22
CA ASN A 837 13.04 -37.17 26.87
C ASN A 837 11.92 -36.11 26.86
N THR A 838 12.01 -35.08 26.02
CA THR A 838 10.89 -34.14 25.82
C THR A 838 9.77 -34.79 25.02
N GLU A 839 8.53 -34.71 25.52
CA GLU A 839 7.32 -35.10 24.81
C GLU A 839 6.75 -33.89 24.05
N TRP A 840 6.42 -34.11 22.78
CA TRP A 840 5.92 -33.10 21.85
C TRP A 840 4.53 -33.49 21.37
N LYS A 841 3.59 -32.55 21.44
CA LYS A 841 2.22 -32.75 20.97
C LYS A 841 1.92 -31.86 19.77
N SER A 842 1.36 -32.43 18.71
CA SER A 842 0.85 -31.69 17.57
C SER A 842 -0.40 -30.90 17.96
N ILE A 843 -0.39 -29.60 17.66
CA ILE A 843 -1.52 -28.69 17.88
C ILE A 843 -2.62 -28.91 16.82
N LEU A 844 -2.21 -29.36 15.63
CA LEU A 844 -3.10 -29.53 14.48
C LEU A 844 -3.64 -30.95 14.39
N TRP A 845 -2.76 -31.95 14.48
CA TRP A 845 -3.09 -33.33 14.13
C TRP A 845 -3.30 -34.25 15.33
N GLY A 846 -3.03 -33.77 16.55
CA GLY A 846 -3.22 -34.53 17.79
C GLY A 846 -2.17 -35.63 18.04
N ASN A 847 -1.27 -35.87 17.09
CA ASN A 847 -0.14 -36.79 17.24
C ASN A 847 0.76 -36.39 18.41
N THR A 848 1.33 -37.39 19.09
CA THR A 848 2.29 -37.19 20.18
C THR A 848 3.59 -37.92 19.86
N PHE A 849 4.71 -37.27 20.10
CA PHE A 849 6.02 -37.75 19.69
C PHE A 849 7.02 -37.63 20.85
N LYS A 850 7.95 -38.57 20.95
CA LYS A 850 9.15 -38.43 21.79
C LYS A 850 10.30 -37.85 20.95
N ASN A 851 11.28 -37.22 21.58
CA ASN A 851 12.35 -36.48 20.89
C ASN A 851 12.99 -37.23 19.70
N ASN A 852 13.37 -38.51 19.88
CA ASN A 852 13.96 -39.33 18.79
C ASN A 852 13.01 -39.57 17.60
N THR A 853 11.70 -39.50 17.83
CA THR A 853 10.66 -39.70 16.82
C THR A 853 10.36 -38.39 16.08
N VAL A 854 10.40 -37.24 16.77
CA VAL A 854 10.23 -35.91 16.14
C VAL A 854 11.36 -35.60 15.15
N SER A 855 12.57 -36.07 15.43
CA SER A 855 13.73 -35.86 14.56
C SER A 855 13.61 -36.52 13.19
N ASN A 856 12.69 -37.48 12.99
CA ASN A 856 12.47 -38.11 11.68
C ASN A 856 11.15 -37.62 11.06
N LEU A 857 11.20 -37.00 9.89
CA LEU A 857 10.03 -36.47 9.20
C LEU A 857 9.26 -37.51 8.36
N ALA A 858 9.59 -38.80 8.48
CA ALA A 858 8.88 -39.90 7.80
C ALA A 858 7.37 -39.92 8.05
N TYR A 859 6.89 -39.36 9.18
CA TYR A 859 5.45 -39.27 9.48
C TYR A 859 4.68 -38.34 8.53
N PHE A 860 5.36 -37.51 7.75
CA PHE A 860 4.74 -36.73 6.68
C PHE A 860 4.44 -37.55 5.42
N TYR A 861 5.01 -38.74 5.27
CA TYR A 861 4.65 -39.65 4.18
C TYR A 861 3.18 -40.11 4.32
N GLY A 862 2.36 -39.77 3.33
CA GLY A 862 0.91 -40.01 3.34
C GLY A 862 0.11 -39.05 4.23
N SER A 863 0.72 -37.95 4.68
CA SER A 863 0.10 -36.96 5.56
C SER A 863 0.24 -35.54 5.00
N VAL A 864 -0.44 -34.57 5.61
CA VAL A 864 -0.25 -33.15 5.30
C VAL A 864 1.11 -32.71 5.87
N PRO A 865 2.05 -32.23 5.04
CA PRO A 865 3.45 -32.08 5.44
C PRO A 865 3.75 -30.75 6.16
N PHE A 866 2.95 -30.37 7.15
CA PHE A 866 3.30 -29.32 8.10
C PHE A 866 2.84 -29.71 9.51
N ASP A 867 3.52 -29.20 10.54
CA ASP A 867 3.08 -29.39 11.92
C ASP A 867 3.56 -28.24 12.81
N VAL A 868 2.81 -28.01 13.89
CA VAL A 868 3.24 -27.16 15.00
C VAL A 868 3.14 -27.98 16.27
N LEU A 869 4.31 -28.27 16.84
CA LEU A 869 4.47 -29.09 18.02
C LEU A 869 4.66 -28.20 19.24
N ILE A 870 4.02 -28.53 20.35
CA ILE A 870 4.18 -27.85 21.64
C ILE A 870 4.72 -28.83 22.68
N SER A 871 5.59 -28.32 23.56
CA SER A 871 6.03 -29.03 24.75
C SER A 871 6.03 -28.10 25.96
N HIS A 872 5.54 -28.63 27.08
CA HIS A 872 5.59 -27.99 28.40
C HIS A 872 6.72 -28.62 29.19
N HIS A 873 7.67 -27.80 29.67
CA HIS A 873 8.59 -28.28 30.70
C HIS A 873 7.80 -28.42 32.00
N VAL A 874 7.50 -29.67 32.37
CA VAL A 874 7.13 -30.00 33.75
C VAL A 874 8.44 -29.96 34.54
N THR A 875 8.76 -28.83 35.16
CA THR A 875 9.80 -28.78 36.20
C THR A 875 9.38 -29.60 37.40
#